data_AF-A0A7C8HK36-F1
#
_entry.id   AF-A0A7C8HK36-F1
#
_cell.length_a   1.000
_cell.length_b   1.000
_cell.length_c   1.000
_cell.angle_alpha   90.00
_cell.angle_beta   90.00
_cell.angle_gamma   90.00
#
_symmetry.space_group_name_H-M   'P 1'
#
loop_
_entity.id
_entity.type
_entity.pdbx_description
1 polymer ?
#
loop_
_entity_poly.entity_id
_entity_poly.type
_entity_poly.pdbx_seq_one_letter_code
_entity_poly.pdbx_strand_id
1 'polypeptide(L)'
;ALDADIAAALAGASARVYAGALAADIERFARGARVSTRFGDEGALLRARLAIDSEGACTFNGAGACVAAGLDVSAFFDGDAFDVQGLEAAATDAVIALEAAHWVSLPPSEAIGDGAAATRAIALRIEGLSTLLMSSGLAYDSDDGRAVAAAISSLASAAAATASAQLAEKLGARSGAEDTASITSTRTAADRIKPPVLFSLVAKRGAELWRAINPSTPMRHAQRISFAPAARMDIDGGCEPLGEIAPFRPRGDGGIGRRVVAPVVDGLRALGYAPGDIIEIAAHAEGRRTLEGAPAISLETLARKGLPDSSLEAIDAAVRDGFPVRAAIHPAVVGADVLRETFGLPEDVAAGRRGDLLRTLGFSDDDAAAADAWAQGAGEIKGAPGLAPAHRAIFVSGEAIDAEARIAMAAALAPFASDALALRLQERGDIEALAARAASAGVTSLAFLAGPSAPLVLPEYEEEKSVPQAETAVVESLRERATERVTDQDASGLGTRRRLPDRRKGYIQKSSVGGHKVYLHTGEYDDGVLGEIFIDMHKEGAAFRSLMNNFAIAISIGLQYGVPLEEFVDAFVFTRFEPAGEVKGNDSIRHATSILDYVFRELAVSYLDRGDLAHVDPFAARGDGIGAMAVDAEAAIRLMSRGFARGQAPDNLVVLAPRGGARRPVETAAESRPASTPDAYEKDPCPECGHFTVARAVGGVLSCAACGWKVKHA
;
A
#
# COMPACT_ATOMS: atom_id res chain seq x y z
N ALA A 1 -33.35 23.61 6.90
CA ALA A 1 -32.99 23.55 5.48
C ALA A 1 -31.56 24.08 5.36
N LEU A 2 -30.60 23.19 5.14
CA LEU A 2 -29.26 23.55 4.71
C LEU A 2 -29.18 23.07 3.26
N ASP A 3 -28.88 23.99 2.36
CA ASP A 3 -29.10 23.89 0.92
C ASP A 3 -28.21 22.87 0.22
N ALA A 4 -28.76 22.37 -0.88
CA ALA A 4 -28.33 21.26 -1.72
C ALA A 4 -27.04 21.48 -2.53
N ASP A 5 -26.31 22.58 -2.30
CA ASP A 5 -25.15 22.96 -3.11
C ASP A 5 -23.83 22.30 -2.67
N ILE A 6 -23.73 21.85 -1.41
CA ILE A 6 -22.54 21.13 -0.90
C ILE A 6 -22.52 19.66 -1.35
N ALA A 7 -23.71 19.07 -1.54
CA ALA A 7 -23.85 17.71 -2.08
C ALA A 7 -23.50 17.63 -3.58
N ALA A 8 -23.65 18.72 -4.32
CA ALA A 8 -23.30 18.78 -5.74
C ALA A 8 -21.78 18.92 -5.99
N ALA A 9 -21.03 19.51 -5.06
CA ALA A 9 -19.58 19.68 -5.20
C ALA A 9 -18.77 18.42 -4.87
N LEU A 10 -19.34 17.46 -4.14
CA LEU A 10 -18.67 16.22 -3.70
C LEU A 10 -18.89 15.02 -4.64
N ALA A 11 -19.76 15.13 -5.65
CA ALA A 11 -20.18 14.00 -6.48
C ALA A 11 -19.53 13.93 -7.88
N GLY A 12 -18.55 14.79 -8.21
CA GLY A 12 -17.97 14.82 -9.57
C GLY A 12 -16.47 14.99 -9.62
N ALA A 13 -15.77 13.93 -10.02
CA ALA A 13 -14.39 13.82 -10.50
C ALA A 13 -13.26 13.80 -9.42
N SER A 14 -12.80 12.68 -8.85
CA SER A 14 -12.59 11.31 -9.37
C SER A 14 -11.90 11.34 -10.73
N ALA A 15 -10.57 11.18 -10.84
CA ALA A 15 -10.02 9.84 -11.11
C ALA A 15 -8.47 9.73 -11.09
N ARG A 16 -7.68 10.65 -10.51
CA ARG A 16 -6.20 10.56 -10.54
C ARG A 16 -5.49 10.34 -9.20
N VAL A 17 -6.25 10.23 -8.12
CA VAL A 17 -5.75 9.88 -6.77
C VAL A 17 -5.68 8.35 -6.56
N TYR A 18 -6.16 7.55 -7.54
CA TYR A 18 -6.51 6.15 -7.28
C TYR A 18 -5.49 5.07 -7.66
N ALA A 19 -4.35 5.38 -8.29
CA ALA A 19 -3.39 4.34 -8.68
C ALA A 19 -2.05 4.37 -7.90
N GLY A 20 -1.61 5.55 -7.42
CA GLY A 20 -0.32 5.68 -6.71
C GLY A 20 -0.39 5.44 -5.19
N ALA A 21 -1.55 5.64 -4.58
CA ALA A 21 -1.73 5.48 -3.13
C ALA A 21 -2.01 4.02 -2.71
N LEU A 22 -2.41 3.16 -3.66
CA LEU A 22 -2.74 1.76 -3.39
C LEU A 22 -1.49 0.91 -3.04
N ALA A 23 -0.30 1.28 -3.52
CA ALA A 23 0.90 0.47 -3.34
C ALA A 23 1.71 0.80 -2.07
N ALA A 24 1.59 2.01 -1.51
CA ALA A 24 2.43 2.44 -0.38
C ALA A 24 1.79 2.24 1.01
N ASP A 25 0.46 2.15 1.10
CA ASP A 25 -0.24 1.92 2.37
C ASP A 25 -0.52 0.44 2.68
N ILE A 26 -0.48 -0.44 1.65
CA ILE A 26 -0.71 -1.89 1.82
C ILE A 26 0.40 -2.55 2.65
N GLU A 27 1.65 -2.10 2.58
CA GLU A 27 2.75 -2.64 3.40
C GLU A 27 2.76 -2.10 4.85
N ARG A 28 2.14 -0.94 5.12
CA ARG A 28 2.12 -0.35 6.47
C ARG A 28 0.91 -0.78 7.30
N PHE A 29 -0.22 -1.06 6.65
CA PHE A 29 -1.39 -1.72 7.27
C PHE A 29 -1.16 -3.22 7.49
N ALA A 30 -0.18 -3.83 6.82
CA ALA A 30 0.29 -5.19 7.05
C ALA A 30 1.03 -5.41 8.40
N ARG A 31 1.02 -4.44 9.33
CA ARG A 31 1.30 -4.73 10.74
C ARG A 31 0.08 -5.39 11.37
N GLY A 32 0.01 -6.70 11.13
CA GLY A 32 -1.00 -7.59 11.62
C GLY A 32 -1.27 -7.46 13.12
N ALA A 33 -2.54 -7.27 13.44
CA ALA A 33 -3.11 -7.96 14.58
C ALA A 33 -3.10 -9.47 14.24
N ARG A 34 -1.97 -10.14 14.47
CA ARG A 34 -2.01 -11.56 14.83
C ARG A 34 -2.77 -11.62 16.14
N VAL A 35 -4.06 -11.91 16.07
CA VAL A 35 -4.81 -12.30 17.25
C VAL A 35 -4.26 -13.67 17.67
N SER A 36 -3.21 -13.67 18.49
CA SER A 36 -2.82 -14.89 19.21
C SER A 36 -3.80 -15.04 20.37
N THR A 37 -4.94 -15.69 20.13
CA THR A 37 -5.74 -16.22 21.23
C THR A 37 -5.07 -17.51 21.70
N ARG A 38 -4.41 -17.47 22.85
CA ARG A 38 -4.08 -18.68 23.61
C ARG A 38 -5.38 -19.27 24.16
N PHE A 39 -6.13 -20.00 23.33
CA PHE A 39 -7.14 -20.94 23.79
C PHE A 39 -7.25 -22.11 22.79
N GLY A 40 -6.43 -23.13 23.01
CA GLY A 40 -6.76 -24.54 22.79
C GLY A 40 -7.34 -25.00 21.44
N ASP A 41 -6.74 -24.63 20.30
CA ASP A 41 -6.50 -25.53 19.15
C ASP A 41 -5.83 -24.69 18.04
N GLU A 42 -4.52 -24.87 17.82
CA GLU A 42 -3.73 -24.05 16.89
C GLU A 42 -4.05 -24.30 15.39
N GLY A 43 -5.12 -25.02 15.04
CA GLY A 43 -5.38 -25.48 13.66
C GLY A 43 -6.36 -24.62 12.83
N ALA A 44 -7.46 -24.14 13.42
CA ALA A 44 -8.60 -23.63 12.64
C ALA A 44 -8.36 -22.22 12.06
N LEU A 45 -7.85 -21.30 12.89
CA LEU A 45 -7.49 -19.94 12.44
C LEU A 45 -6.29 -19.91 11.48
N LEU A 46 -5.44 -20.94 11.50
CA LEU A 46 -4.32 -21.07 10.56
C LEU A 46 -4.79 -21.49 9.15
N ARG A 47 -5.95 -22.15 9.04
CA ARG A 47 -6.60 -22.48 7.76
C ARG A 47 -7.45 -21.34 7.21
N ALA A 48 -8.04 -20.52 8.09
CA ALA A 48 -8.87 -19.38 7.70
C ALA A 48 -8.02 -18.14 7.34
N ARG A 49 -8.34 -17.44 6.25
CA ARG A 49 -7.89 -16.06 6.07
C ARG A 49 -8.90 -15.13 6.74
N LEU A 50 -8.48 -14.47 7.82
CA LEU A 50 -9.28 -13.52 8.58
C LEU A 50 -8.64 -12.12 8.53
N ALA A 51 -9.38 -11.13 8.04
CA ALA A 51 -8.96 -9.72 8.04
C ALA A 51 -9.87 -8.88 8.94
N ILE A 52 -9.36 -8.38 10.07
CA ILE A 52 -10.11 -7.54 11.02
C ILE A 52 -10.03 -6.07 10.61
N ASP A 53 -11.18 -5.38 10.62
CA ASP A 53 -11.33 -3.96 10.37
C ASP A 53 -11.80 -3.24 11.63
N SER A 54 -10.88 -2.53 12.29
CA SER A 54 -11.15 -1.69 13.45
C SER A 54 -11.65 -0.28 13.10
N GLU A 55 -11.57 0.12 11.83
CA GLU A 55 -12.07 1.41 11.33
C GLU A 55 -13.41 1.27 10.59
N GLY A 56 -13.96 0.05 10.54
CA GLY A 56 -15.06 -0.37 9.67
C GLY A 56 -16.37 0.38 9.92
N ALA A 57 -16.54 1.51 9.26
CA ALA A 57 -17.84 2.11 8.97
C ALA A 57 -18.65 1.18 8.05
N CYS A 58 -19.09 0.04 8.57
CA CYS A 58 -20.10 -0.81 7.94
C CYS A 58 -21.40 -0.60 8.72
N THR A 59 -22.00 0.58 8.55
CA THR A 59 -23.29 0.90 9.17
C THR A 59 -24.30 1.18 8.07
N PHE A 60 -24.96 0.13 7.59
CA PHE A 60 -26.07 0.26 6.64
C PHE A 60 -27.43 0.49 7.33
N ASN A 61 -27.50 0.28 8.65
CA ASN A 61 -28.72 0.42 9.46
C ASN A 61 -28.68 1.54 10.52
N GLY A 62 -27.76 2.50 10.41
CA GLY A 62 -27.72 3.67 11.31
C GLY A 62 -27.35 3.39 12.78
N ALA A 63 -27.09 2.14 13.17
CA ALA A 63 -26.39 1.81 14.42
C ALA A 63 -24.92 2.22 14.26
N GLY A 64 -24.30 2.81 15.29
CA GLY A 64 -22.94 3.37 15.22
C GLY A 64 -21.82 2.36 14.93
N ALA A 65 -20.56 2.79 15.13
CA ALA A 65 -19.34 2.05 14.75
C ALA A 65 -19.41 0.54 15.05
N CYS A 66 -19.13 -0.28 14.02
CA CYS A 66 -19.13 -1.74 14.05
C CYS A 66 -17.71 -2.27 13.85
N VAL A 67 -17.33 -3.34 14.54
CA VAL A 67 -16.06 -4.03 14.27
C VAL A 67 -16.34 -5.16 13.28
N ALA A 68 -15.63 -5.18 12.16
CA ALA A 68 -15.87 -6.14 11.10
C ALA A 68 -14.68 -7.09 10.90
N ALA A 69 -14.92 -8.29 10.41
CA ALA A 69 -13.87 -9.17 9.90
C ALA A 69 -14.34 -9.90 8.64
N GLY A 70 -13.44 -10.13 7.67
CA GLY A 70 -13.71 -10.98 6.51
C GLY A 70 -13.26 -12.41 6.75
N LEU A 71 -14.10 -13.41 6.46
CA LEU A 71 -13.82 -14.84 6.54
C LEU A 71 -13.88 -15.46 5.15
N ASP A 72 -12.72 -15.86 4.63
CA ASP A 72 -12.62 -16.58 3.35
C ASP A 72 -13.08 -18.03 3.50
N VAL A 73 -14.24 -18.36 2.94
CA VAL A 73 -14.80 -19.72 3.02
C VAL A 73 -14.20 -20.67 1.99
N SER A 74 -13.53 -20.16 0.96
CA SER A 74 -12.88 -20.99 -0.06
C SER A 74 -11.67 -21.74 0.50
N ALA A 75 -11.04 -21.20 1.55
CA ALA A 75 -9.90 -21.81 2.23
C ALA A 75 -10.23 -23.13 2.96
N PHE A 76 -11.51 -23.44 3.17
CA PHE A 76 -11.96 -24.70 3.79
C PHE A 76 -12.26 -25.81 2.78
N PHE A 77 -11.98 -25.57 1.50
CA PHE A 77 -12.15 -26.55 0.44
C PHE A 77 -10.78 -26.95 -0.12
N ASP A 78 -10.48 -28.25 -0.10
CA ASP A 78 -9.20 -28.79 -0.60
C ASP A 78 -9.28 -29.31 -2.05
N GLY A 79 -10.46 -29.24 -2.67
CA GLY A 79 -10.75 -29.78 -4.01
C GLY A 79 -11.64 -31.02 -3.98
N ASP A 80 -11.58 -31.82 -2.91
CA ASP A 80 -12.31 -33.09 -2.79
C ASP A 80 -13.32 -33.09 -1.63
N ALA A 81 -13.03 -32.32 -0.57
CA ALA A 81 -13.84 -32.26 0.63
C ALA A 81 -13.90 -30.83 1.20
N PHE A 82 -15.01 -30.56 1.88
CA PHE A 82 -15.20 -29.31 2.61
C PHE A 82 -15.01 -29.53 4.11
N ASP A 83 -14.15 -28.72 4.74
CA ASP A 83 -13.85 -28.77 6.18
C ASP A 83 -14.97 -28.09 7.00
N VAL A 84 -16.04 -28.85 7.25
CA VAL A 84 -17.21 -28.41 8.02
C VAL A 84 -16.82 -27.95 9.44
N GLN A 85 -15.96 -28.71 10.11
CA GLN A 85 -15.56 -28.40 11.49
C GLN A 85 -14.65 -27.17 11.54
N GLY A 86 -13.74 -27.04 10.58
CA GLY A 86 -12.89 -25.86 10.42
C GLY A 86 -13.70 -24.59 10.24
N LEU A 87 -14.72 -24.59 9.38
CA LEU A 87 -15.57 -23.41 9.18
C LEU A 87 -16.38 -23.05 10.44
N GLU A 88 -16.96 -24.05 11.12
CA GLU A 88 -17.72 -23.84 12.36
C GLU A 88 -16.84 -23.22 13.47
N ALA A 89 -15.64 -23.78 13.66
CA ALA A 89 -14.67 -23.28 14.63
C ALA A 89 -14.20 -21.87 14.26
N ALA A 90 -13.84 -21.63 13.00
CA ALA A 90 -13.36 -20.32 12.55
C ALA A 90 -14.43 -19.22 12.69
N ALA A 91 -15.70 -19.51 12.38
CA ALA A 91 -16.80 -18.57 12.56
C ALA A 91 -17.04 -18.27 14.06
N THR A 92 -16.94 -19.29 14.92
CA THR A 92 -17.05 -19.15 16.38
C THR A 92 -15.94 -18.27 16.93
N ASP A 93 -14.69 -18.57 16.58
CA ASP A 93 -13.50 -17.84 17.02
C ASP A 93 -13.50 -16.41 16.51
N ALA A 94 -13.93 -16.18 15.27
CA ALA A 94 -14.06 -14.84 14.70
C ALA A 94 -15.05 -13.98 15.49
N VAL A 95 -16.19 -14.52 15.92
CA VAL A 95 -17.15 -13.79 16.77
C VAL A 95 -16.53 -13.44 18.13
N ILE A 96 -15.79 -14.36 18.75
CA ILE A 96 -15.11 -14.11 20.03
C ILE A 96 -14.03 -13.03 19.85
N ALA A 97 -13.25 -13.09 18.77
CA ALA A 97 -12.22 -12.11 18.45
C ALA A 97 -12.82 -10.72 18.18
N LEU A 98 -13.95 -10.66 17.48
CA LEU A 98 -14.67 -9.41 17.20
C LEU A 98 -15.24 -8.78 18.48
N GLU A 99 -15.81 -9.58 19.40
CA GLU A 99 -16.22 -9.08 20.71
C GLU A 99 -15.01 -8.53 21.49
N ALA A 100 -13.88 -9.25 21.51
CA ALA A 100 -12.67 -8.78 22.17
C ALA A 100 -12.13 -7.48 21.55
N ALA A 101 -12.14 -7.37 20.23
CA ALA A 101 -11.74 -6.15 19.52
C ALA A 101 -12.66 -4.97 19.87
N HIS A 102 -13.97 -5.20 20.04
CA HIS A 102 -14.91 -4.18 20.47
C HIS A 102 -14.56 -3.60 21.86
N TRP A 103 -13.95 -4.38 22.75
CA TRP A 103 -13.45 -3.88 24.05
C TRP A 103 -12.19 -3.03 23.94
N VAL A 104 -11.37 -3.21 22.90
CA VAL A 104 -10.11 -2.49 22.70
C VAL A 104 -10.29 -1.22 21.87
N SER A 105 -11.21 -1.25 20.90
CA SER A 105 -11.39 -0.17 19.91
C SER A 105 -12.19 1.04 20.40
N LEU A 106 -12.87 0.98 21.54
CA LEU A 106 -13.69 2.08 22.06
C LEU A 106 -13.06 2.69 23.33
N PRO A 107 -12.51 3.92 23.29
CA PRO A 107 -12.11 4.61 24.51
C PRO A 107 -13.36 4.90 25.38
N PRO A 108 -13.24 4.89 26.72
CA PRO A 108 -14.32 5.30 27.60
C PRO A 108 -14.45 6.83 27.53
N SER A 109 -15.15 7.36 26.53
CA SER A 109 -15.55 8.77 26.50
C SER A 109 -17.05 8.90 26.21
N GLU A 110 -17.68 9.79 26.97
CA GLU A 110 -19.12 10.05 27.08
C GLU A 110 -19.77 10.64 25.81
N ALA A 111 -19.22 10.38 24.60
CA ALA A 111 -19.62 11.08 23.37
C ALA A 111 -19.89 10.19 22.14
N ILE A 112 -19.77 8.86 22.23
CA ILE A 112 -20.37 7.97 21.21
C ILE A 112 -21.75 7.60 21.76
N GLY A 113 -22.80 8.22 21.21
CA GLY A 113 -24.17 8.09 21.69
C GLY A 113 -24.57 6.64 21.99
N ASP A 114 -25.41 6.48 23.02
CA ASP A 114 -25.84 5.24 23.68
C ASP A 114 -26.13 4.01 22.79
N GLY A 115 -26.24 4.13 21.46
CA GLY A 115 -26.59 3.07 20.52
C GLY A 115 -25.52 2.00 20.29
N ALA A 116 -24.27 2.34 19.95
CA ALA A 116 -23.26 1.32 19.54
C ALA A 116 -22.76 0.49 20.73
N ALA A 117 -22.55 1.13 21.88
CA ALA A 117 -22.24 0.46 23.14
C ALA A 117 -23.42 -0.39 23.68
N ALA A 118 -24.67 -0.02 23.34
CA ALA A 118 -25.85 -0.79 23.70
C ALA A 118 -26.08 -2.00 22.80
N THR A 119 -25.83 -1.92 21.49
CA THR A 119 -26.15 -3.01 20.54
C THR A 119 -25.01 -4.00 20.31
N ARG A 120 -23.75 -3.64 20.65
CA ARG A 120 -22.56 -4.49 20.45
C ARG A 120 -22.52 -5.09 19.04
N ALA A 121 -22.65 -4.25 18.03
CA ALA A 121 -22.67 -4.65 16.64
C ALA A 121 -21.29 -5.18 16.19
N ILE A 122 -21.29 -6.38 15.59
CA ILE A 122 -20.14 -6.97 14.91
C ILE A 122 -20.55 -7.37 13.49
N ALA A 123 -19.59 -7.44 12.57
CA ALA A 123 -19.85 -7.85 11.18
C ALA A 123 -18.81 -8.87 10.70
N LEU A 124 -19.13 -10.16 10.82
CA LEU A 124 -18.40 -11.22 10.14
C LEU A 124 -18.89 -11.31 8.70
N ARG A 125 -18.06 -10.84 7.77
CA ARG A 125 -18.29 -10.89 6.33
C ARG A 125 -17.90 -12.23 5.78
N ILE A 126 -18.82 -12.88 5.07
CA ILE A 126 -18.53 -14.11 4.35
C ILE A 126 -17.92 -13.73 3.00
N GLU A 127 -16.70 -14.18 2.73
CA GLU A 127 -15.94 -13.87 1.51
C GLU A 127 -15.53 -15.16 0.79
N GLY A 128 -15.26 -15.10 -0.52
CA GLY A 128 -14.79 -16.26 -1.28
C GLY A 128 -15.88 -17.27 -1.68
N LEU A 129 -17.17 -16.95 -1.53
CA LEU A 129 -18.27 -17.83 -1.97
C LEU A 129 -18.19 -18.13 -3.47
N SER A 130 -18.05 -17.13 -4.31
CA SER A 130 -17.93 -17.30 -5.77
C SER A 130 -16.68 -18.06 -6.18
N THR A 131 -15.57 -17.85 -5.47
CA THR A 131 -14.33 -18.62 -5.62
C THR A 131 -14.59 -20.10 -5.31
N LEU A 132 -15.23 -20.41 -4.17
CA LEU A 132 -15.59 -21.78 -3.80
C LEU A 132 -16.49 -22.45 -4.85
N LEU A 133 -17.51 -21.74 -5.34
CA LEU A 133 -18.41 -22.27 -6.37
C LEU A 133 -17.66 -22.62 -7.65
N MET A 134 -16.83 -21.70 -8.15
CA MET A 134 -16.06 -21.94 -9.37
C MET A 134 -15.04 -23.07 -9.19
N SER A 135 -14.29 -23.07 -8.09
CA SER A 135 -13.31 -24.13 -7.77
C SER A 135 -13.94 -25.51 -7.59
N SER A 136 -15.22 -25.58 -7.19
CA SER A 136 -15.97 -26.84 -7.07
C SER A 136 -16.72 -27.24 -8.35
N GLY A 137 -16.55 -26.48 -9.45
CA GLY A 137 -17.19 -26.77 -10.73
C GLY A 137 -18.69 -26.42 -10.75
N LEU A 138 -19.13 -25.47 -9.92
CA LEU A 138 -20.53 -25.02 -9.85
C LEU A 138 -20.69 -23.63 -10.45
N ALA A 139 -21.70 -23.48 -11.32
CA ALA A 139 -22.03 -22.18 -11.87
C ALA A 139 -22.68 -21.28 -10.82
N TYR A 140 -22.29 -20.01 -10.80
CA TYR A 140 -22.86 -19.00 -9.89
C TYR A 140 -24.40 -18.92 -10.02
N ASP A 141 -24.91 -18.91 -11.26
CA ASP A 141 -26.35 -18.89 -11.56
C ASP A 141 -26.98 -20.28 -11.66
N SER A 142 -26.56 -21.23 -10.84
CA SER A 142 -27.21 -22.54 -10.76
C SER A 142 -27.97 -22.71 -9.44
N ASP A 143 -29.01 -23.54 -9.45
CA ASP A 143 -29.71 -23.93 -8.22
C ASP A 143 -28.75 -24.59 -7.23
N ASP A 144 -27.84 -25.44 -7.73
CA ASP A 144 -26.80 -26.08 -6.92
C ASP A 144 -25.82 -25.05 -6.33
N GLY A 145 -25.37 -24.08 -7.13
CA GLY A 145 -24.50 -23.00 -6.66
C GLY A 145 -25.14 -22.17 -5.54
N ARG A 146 -26.41 -21.78 -5.73
CA ARG A 146 -27.19 -21.10 -4.69
C ARG A 146 -27.40 -21.96 -3.44
N ALA A 147 -27.65 -23.27 -3.61
CA ALA A 147 -27.83 -24.19 -2.50
C ALA A 147 -26.54 -24.36 -1.68
N VAL A 148 -25.38 -24.43 -2.34
CA VAL A 148 -24.06 -24.47 -1.66
C VAL A 148 -23.79 -23.17 -0.93
N ALA A 149 -23.99 -22.01 -1.58
CA ALA A 149 -23.78 -20.73 -0.94
C ALA A 149 -24.67 -20.57 0.31
N ALA A 150 -25.96 -20.94 0.20
CA ALA A 150 -26.88 -20.99 1.33
C ALA A 150 -26.43 -21.95 2.43
N ALA A 151 -25.90 -23.14 2.10
CA ALA A 151 -25.42 -24.12 3.09
C ALA A 151 -24.24 -23.57 3.90
N ILE A 152 -23.26 -22.98 3.23
CA ILE A 152 -22.06 -22.38 3.83
C ILE A 152 -22.45 -21.22 4.74
N SER A 153 -23.29 -20.32 4.24
CA SER A 153 -23.81 -19.19 4.99
C SER A 153 -24.68 -19.61 6.18
N SER A 154 -25.49 -20.66 6.03
CA SER A 154 -26.30 -21.21 7.10
C SER A 154 -25.42 -21.73 8.24
N LEU A 155 -24.36 -22.47 7.93
CA LEU A 155 -23.42 -22.99 8.92
C LEU A 155 -22.68 -21.85 9.65
N ALA A 156 -22.10 -20.90 8.90
CA ALA A 156 -21.38 -19.77 9.49
C ALA A 156 -22.30 -18.91 10.37
N SER A 157 -23.54 -18.66 9.92
CA SER A 157 -24.53 -17.89 10.66
C SER A 157 -25.00 -18.61 11.93
N ALA A 158 -25.22 -19.93 11.87
CA ALA A 158 -25.57 -20.74 13.04
C ALA A 158 -24.44 -20.76 14.09
N ALA A 159 -23.19 -20.91 13.63
CA ALA A 159 -22.01 -20.88 14.49
C ALA A 159 -21.88 -19.51 15.18
N ALA A 160 -22.00 -18.42 14.41
CA ALA A 160 -21.95 -17.06 14.94
C ALA A 160 -23.07 -16.77 15.95
N ALA A 161 -24.31 -17.22 15.67
CA ALA A 161 -25.43 -17.10 16.60
C ALA A 161 -25.19 -17.91 17.89
N THR A 162 -24.67 -19.13 17.77
CA THR A 162 -24.33 -19.99 18.91
C THR A 162 -23.25 -19.35 19.79
N ALA A 163 -22.17 -18.84 19.18
CA ALA A 163 -21.11 -18.13 19.88
C ALA A 163 -21.63 -16.88 20.61
N SER A 164 -22.50 -16.11 19.95
CA SER A 164 -23.15 -14.93 20.52
C SER A 164 -24.03 -15.27 21.72
N ALA A 165 -24.81 -16.35 21.65
CA ALA A 165 -25.63 -16.84 22.76
C ALA A 165 -24.78 -17.27 23.97
N GLN A 166 -23.69 -18.01 23.73
CA GLN A 166 -22.76 -18.42 24.78
C GLN A 166 -22.06 -17.22 25.44
N LEU A 167 -21.71 -16.20 24.65
CA LEU A 167 -21.16 -14.94 25.19
C LEU A 167 -22.20 -14.16 25.98
N ALA A 168 -23.48 -14.20 25.59
CA ALA A 168 -24.56 -13.57 26.34
C ALA A 168 -24.75 -14.22 27.73
N GLU A 169 -24.64 -15.54 27.82
CA GLU A 169 -24.71 -16.28 29.07
C GLU A 169 -23.56 -15.89 30.02
N LYS A 170 -22.34 -15.73 29.50
CA LYS A 170 -21.14 -15.42 30.30
C LYS A 170 -20.97 -13.94 30.63
N LEU A 171 -21.28 -13.04 29.70
CA LEU A 171 -20.96 -11.60 29.77
C LEU A 171 -22.21 -10.70 29.85
N GLY A 172 -23.41 -11.30 29.83
CA GLY A 172 -24.69 -10.62 29.76
C GLY A 172 -25.13 -10.29 28.34
N ALA A 173 -26.44 -10.35 28.09
CA ALA A 173 -27.04 -9.94 26.83
C ALA A 173 -26.98 -8.41 26.64
N ARG A 174 -26.88 -7.96 25.39
CA ARG A 174 -26.82 -6.53 25.04
C ARG A 174 -27.77 -6.19 23.89
N SER A 175 -27.98 -7.11 22.97
CA SER A 175 -29.17 -7.10 22.13
C SER A 175 -30.37 -7.69 22.87
N GLY A 176 -31.57 -7.17 22.58
CA GLY A 176 -32.80 -7.90 22.90
C GLY A 176 -32.75 -9.29 22.26
N ALA A 177 -33.51 -10.26 22.79
CA ALA A 177 -33.70 -11.53 22.08
C ALA A 177 -34.00 -11.19 20.62
N GLU A 178 -33.27 -11.80 19.68
CA GLU A 178 -33.67 -11.71 18.27
C GLU A 178 -35.15 -12.04 18.18
N ASP A 179 -35.87 -11.38 17.28
CA ASP A 179 -37.26 -11.71 17.06
C ASP A 179 -37.36 -13.23 16.88
N THR A 180 -38.08 -13.91 17.77
CA THR A 180 -38.27 -15.36 17.73
C THR A 180 -38.75 -15.80 16.35
N ALA A 181 -39.48 -14.93 15.63
CA ALA A 181 -39.87 -15.12 14.25
C ALA A 181 -38.68 -15.20 13.28
N SER A 182 -37.63 -14.38 13.47
CA SER A 182 -36.41 -14.37 12.66
C SER A 182 -35.64 -15.69 12.78
N ILE A 183 -35.31 -16.12 14.01
CA ILE A 183 -34.61 -17.41 14.24
C ILE A 183 -35.42 -18.59 13.68
N THR A 184 -36.74 -18.58 13.86
CA THR A 184 -37.62 -19.64 13.34
C THR A 184 -37.64 -19.67 11.81
N SER A 185 -37.66 -18.49 11.18
CA SER A 185 -37.58 -18.34 9.71
C SER A 185 -36.24 -18.86 9.18
N THR A 186 -35.12 -18.44 9.77
CA THR A 186 -33.77 -18.87 9.38
C THR A 186 -33.58 -20.38 9.55
N ARG A 187 -34.07 -20.97 10.65
CA ARG A 187 -34.08 -22.42 10.85
C ARG A 187 -34.85 -23.14 9.74
N THR A 188 -36.04 -22.65 9.41
CA THR A 188 -36.87 -23.22 8.34
C THR A 188 -36.17 -23.13 6.98
N ALA A 189 -35.47 -22.03 6.71
CA ALA A 189 -34.65 -21.88 5.52
C ALA A 189 -33.50 -22.90 5.50
N ALA A 190 -32.78 -23.05 6.62
CA ALA A 190 -31.69 -24.02 6.75
C ALA A 190 -32.13 -25.47 6.47
N ASP A 191 -33.29 -25.88 7.01
CA ASP A 191 -33.87 -27.22 6.82
C ASP A 191 -34.26 -27.53 5.36
N ARG A 192 -34.45 -26.50 4.53
CA ARG A 192 -34.86 -26.65 3.13
C ARG A 192 -33.69 -26.74 2.15
N ILE A 193 -32.47 -26.43 2.58
CA ILE A 193 -31.29 -26.43 1.71
C ILE A 193 -30.99 -27.86 1.25
N LYS A 194 -30.87 -28.05 -0.07
CA LYS A 194 -30.53 -29.32 -0.71
C LYS A 194 -29.35 -29.10 -1.65
N PRO A 195 -28.12 -29.07 -1.14
CA PRO A 195 -26.94 -28.89 -1.99
C PRO A 195 -26.51 -30.23 -2.60
N PRO A 196 -25.59 -30.21 -3.59
CA PRO A 196 -24.92 -31.41 -4.08
C PRO A 196 -24.27 -32.23 -2.97
N VAL A 197 -24.05 -33.52 -3.23
CA VAL A 197 -23.54 -34.49 -2.25
C VAL A 197 -22.28 -34.01 -1.53
N LEU A 198 -21.36 -33.37 -2.25
CA LEU A 198 -20.12 -32.81 -1.74
C LEU A 198 -20.33 -31.85 -0.54
N PHE A 199 -21.40 -31.06 -0.56
CA PHE A 199 -21.72 -30.06 0.47
C PHE A 199 -22.90 -30.47 1.37
N SER A 200 -23.39 -31.70 1.22
CA SER A 200 -24.54 -32.21 2.00
C SER A 200 -24.28 -32.21 3.52
N LEU A 201 -23.04 -32.49 3.93
CA LEU A 201 -22.63 -32.45 5.34
C LEU A 201 -22.65 -31.03 5.90
N VAL A 202 -22.29 -30.02 5.10
CA VAL A 202 -22.34 -28.60 5.48
C VAL A 202 -23.78 -28.20 5.81
N ALA A 203 -24.72 -28.47 4.90
CA ALA A 203 -26.13 -28.15 5.09
C ALA A 203 -26.73 -28.88 6.29
N LYS A 204 -26.41 -30.18 6.45
CA LYS A 204 -26.86 -30.98 7.60
C LYS A 204 -26.37 -30.37 8.91
N ARG A 205 -25.09 -30.01 8.99
CA ARG A 205 -24.50 -29.43 10.21
C ARG A 205 -25.09 -28.06 10.54
N GLY A 206 -25.26 -27.18 9.54
CA GLY A 206 -25.91 -25.89 9.72
C GLY A 206 -27.33 -26.02 10.26
N ALA A 207 -28.13 -26.93 9.71
CA ALA A 207 -29.48 -27.21 10.19
C ALA A 207 -29.50 -27.77 11.62
N GLU A 208 -28.57 -28.65 11.97
CA GLU A 208 -28.43 -29.16 13.35
C GLU A 208 -28.15 -28.03 14.36
N LEU A 209 -27.23 -27.11 14.04
CA LEU A 209 -26.93 -25.96 14.90
C LEU A 209 -28.15 -25.03 15.05
N TRP A 210 -28.84 -24.71 13.95
CA TRP A 210 -30.06 -23.87 14.00
C TRP A 210 -31.20 -24.50 14.81
N ARG A 211 -31.31 -25.84 14.82
CA ARG A 211 -32.28 -26.55 15.67
C ARG A 211 -31.89 -26.53 17.14
N ALA A 212 -30.59 -26.51 17.45
CA ALA A 212 -30.09 -26.47 18.82
C ALA A 212 -30.27 -25.10 19.50
N ILE A 213 -30.28 -24.01 18.72
CA ILE A 213 -30.51 -22.65 19.25
C ILE A 213 -31.97 -22.51 19.68
N ASN A 214 -32.23 -22.22 20.96
CA ASN A 214 -33.57 -21.86 21.42
C ASN A 214 -33.92 -20.44 20.92
N PRO A 215 -35.05 -20.22 20.21
CA PRO A 215 -35.42 -18.90 19.69
C PRO A 215 -35.60 -17.80 20.74
N SER A 216 -35.80 -18.17 22.00
CA SER A 216 -35.92 -17.22 23.11
C SER A 216 -34.58 -16.92 23.81
N THR A 217 -33.48 -17.54 23.37
CA THR A 217 -32.16 -17.30 23.95
C THR A 217 -31.70 -15.87 23.63
N PRO A 218 -31.36 -15.06 24.65
CA PRO A 218 -30.86 -13.72 24.42
C PRO A 218 -29.46 -13.77 23.79
N MET A 219 -29.17 -12.80 22.93
CA MET A 219 -27.90 -12.73 22.18
C MET A 219 -26.99 -11.63 22.75
N ARG A 220 -25.69 -11.78 22.55
CA ARG A 220 -24.71 -10.75 22.93
C ARG A 220 -24.70 -9.64 21.89
N HIS A 221 -24.68 -10.01 20.62
CA HIS A 221 -24.54 -9.09 19.49
C HIS A 221 -25.84 -8.96 18.71
N ALA A 222 -26.25 -7.72 18.41
CA ALA A 222 -27.42 -7.44 17.58
C ALA A 222 -27.20 -7.85 16.11
N GLN A 223 -25.99 -7.63 15.62
CA GLN A 223 -25.56 -7.88 14.24
C GLN A 223 -24.37 -8.84 14.27
N ARG A 224 -24.31 -9.79 13.31
CA ARG A 224 -23.28 -10.85 13.30
C ARG A 224 -22.74 -11.18 11.92
N ILE A 225 -23.61 -11.49 10.96
CA ILE A 225 -23.22 -11.92 9.62
C ILE A 225 -23.60 -10.84 8.61
N SER A 226 -22.64 -10.48 7.76
CA SER A 226 -22.80 -9.50 6.69
C SER A 226 -22.37 -10.11 5.35
N PHE A 227 -23.05 -9.73 4.28
CA PHE A 227 -22.71 -10.06 2.89
C PHE A 227 -22.34 -8.80 2.11
N ALA A 228 -21.82 -7.79 2.79
CA ALA A 228 -21.29 -6.61 2.14
C ALA A 228 -19.94 -6.90 1.46
N PRO A 229 -19.68 -6.35 0.27
CA PRO A 229 -18.39 -6.49 -0.39
C PRO A 229 -17.27 -5.86 0.45
N ALA A 230 -16.10 -6.48 0.46
CA ALA A 230 -14.90 -5.99 1.14
C ALA A 230 -13.73 -5.92 0.16
N ALA A 231 -12.90 -4.88 0.26
CA ALA A 231 -11.76 -4.67 -0.64
C ALA A 231 -10.41 -5.11 -0.04
N ARG A 232 -10.38 -5.76 1.13
CA ARG A 232 -9.13 -5.95 1.90
C ARG A 232 -8.42 -7.29 1.70
N MET A 233 -9.10 -8.34 1.21
CA MET A 233 -8.48 -9.67 1.07
C MET A 233 -8.07 -10.04 -0.37
N ASP A 234 -8.18 -9.11 -1.35
CA ASP A 234 -8.01 -9.41 -2.80
C ASP A 234 -8.86 -10.61 -3.26
N ILE A 235 -9.99 -10.84 -2.58
CA ILE A 235 -10.97 -11.90 -2.83
C ILE A 235 -12.34 -11.24 -2.93
N ASP A 236 -13.21 -11.78 -3.78
CA ASP A 236 -14.58 -11.29 -3.90
C ASP A 236 -15.37 -11.51 -2.59
N GLY A 237 -15.87 -10.40 -2.04
CA GLY A 237 -16.58 -10.38 -0.76
C GLY A 237 -18.09 -10.47 -0.91
N GLY A 238 -18.74 -11.09 0.08
CA GLY A 238 -20.19 -11.13 0.20
C GLY A 238 -20.86 -12.04 -0.84
N CYS A 239 -21.88 -11.51 -1.49
CA CYS A 239 -22.68 -12.20 -2.50
C CYS A 239 -22.31 -11.78 -3.93
N GLU A 240 -21.05 -11.41 -4.16
CA GLU A 240 -20.57 -10.98 -5.48
C GLU A 240 -20.04 -12.17 -6.29
N PRO A 241 -20.31 -12.22 -7.61
CA PRO A 241 -19.67 -13.19 -8.48
C PRO A 241 -18.16 -12.93 -8.55
N LEU A 242 -17.40 -13.95 -8.96
CA LEU A 242 -15.96 -13.82 -9.17
C LEU A 242 -15.74 -12.75 -10.25
N GLY A 243 -14.82 -11.81 -10.05
CA GLY A 243 -14.55 -10.70 -10.98
C GLY A 243 -14.07 -11.13 -12.37
N GLU A 244 -12.87 -10.71 -12.76
CA GLU A 244 -12.25 -11.19 -14.01
C GLU A 244 -11.65 -12.58 -13.82
N ILE A 245 -11.91 -13.49 -14.76
CA ILE A 245 -11.33 -14.85 -14.71
C ILE A 245 -9.89 -14.92 -15.25
N ALA A 246 -9.48 -13.94 -16.06
CA ALA A 246 -8.12 -13.83 -16.60
C ALA A 246 -7.64 -12.36 -16.63
N PRO A 247 -7.47 -11.73 -15.45
CA PRO A 247 -7.02 -10.35 -15.34
C PRO A 247 -5.57 -10.20 -15.81
N PHE A 248 -5.20 -9.00 -16.21
CA PHE A 248 -3.80 -8.65 -16.44
C PHE A 248 -3.04 -8.61 -15.12
N ARG A 249 -1.94 -9.35 -15.05
CA ARG A 249 -1.05 -9.42 -13.89
C ARG A 249 0.42 -9.33 -14.34
N PRO A 250 1.32 -8.83 -13.49
CA PRO A 250 2.75 -8.93 -13.73
C PRO A 250 3.18 -10.39 -13.84
N ARG A 251 4.12 -10.66 -14.74
CA ARG A 251 4.67 -11.98 -15.02
C ARG A 251 6.08 -12.09 -14.42
N GLY A 252 6.53 -13.34 -14.23
CA GLY A 252 7.86 -13.63 -13.68
C GLY A 252 9.03 -13.21 -14.58
N ASP A 253 8.78 -12.94 -15.86
CA ASP A 253 9.74 -12.41 -16.83
C ASP A 253 9.75 -10.87 -16.90
N GLY A 254 9.01 -10.18 -16.01
CA GLY A 254 8.95 -8.72 -15.95
C GLY A 254 7.89 -8.09 -16.88
N GLY A 255 7.25 -8.87 -17.75
CA GLY A 255 6.15 -8.41 -18.60
C GLY A 255 4.80 -8.34 -17.89
N ILE A 256 3.78 -7.77 -18.55
CA ILE A 256 2.39 -7.79 -18.08
C ILE A 256 1.58 -8.65 -19.06
N GLY A 257 0.73 -9.54 -18.54
CA GLY A 257 -0.11 -10.39 -19.36
C GLY A 257 -1.33 -10.90 -18.61
N ARG A 258 -2.32 -11.39 -19.36
CA ARG A 258 -3.48 -12.07 -18.79
C ARG A 258 -3.03 -13.34 -18.10
N ARG A 259 -3.58 -13.60 -16.92
CA ARG A 259 -3.34 -14.83 -16.17
C ARG A 259 -4.65 -15.34 -15.61
N VAL A 260 -4.94 -16.61 -15.90
CA VAL A 260 -6.14 -17.27 -15.38
C VAL A 260 -6.02 -17.39 -13.86
N VAL A 261 -7.10 -17.04 -13.17
CA VAL A 261 -7.16 -17.15 -11.71
C VAL A 261 -7.24 -18.61 -11.26
N ALA A 262 -6.64 -18.93 -10.11
CA ALA A 262 -6.59 -20.30 -9.59
C ALA A 262 -7.96 -21.02 -9.56
N PRO A 263 -9.08 -20.37 -9.18
CA PRO A 263 -10.40 -21.01 -9.15
C PRO A 263 -10.87 -21.60 -10.48
N VAL A 264 -10.45 -21.02 -11.61
CA VAL A 264 -10.77 -21.58 -12.93
C VAL A 264 -10.04 -22.91 -13.13
N VAL A 265 -8.75 -22.94 -12.80
CA VAL A 265 -7.90 -24.14 -12.95
C VAL A 265 -8.39 -25.25 -12.00
N ASP A 266 -8.71 -24.89 -10.76
CA ASP A 266 -9.22 -25.83 -9.76
C ASP A 266 -10.59 -26.38 -10.17
N GLY A 267 -11.49 -25.52 -10.66
CA GLY A 267 -12.79 -25.93 -11.19
C GLY A 267 -12.68 -26.88 -12.38
N LEU A 268 -11.75 -26.64 -13.30
CA LEU A 268 -11.51 -27.56 -14.42
C LEU A 268 -10.96 -28.92 -13.92
N ARG A 269 -10.10 -28.94 -12.90
CA ARG A 269 -9.66 -30.21 -12.28
C ARG A 269 -10.83 -30.94 -11.61
N ALA A 270 -11.68 -30.23 -10.87
CA ALA A 270 -12.85 -30.80 -10.21
C ALA A 270 -13.85 -31.42 -11.20
N LEU A 271 -13.97 -30.83 -12.40
CA LEU A 271 -14.78 -31.37 -13.51
C LEU A 271 -14.11 -32.54 -14.25
N GLY A 272 -12.88 -32.92 -13.90
CA GLY A 272 -12.17 -34.07 -14.45
C GLY A 272 -11.42 -33.81 -15.76
N TYR A 273 -11.12 -32.56 -16.11
CA TYR A 273 -10.31 -32.26 -17.29
C TYR A 273 -8.86 -32.72 -17.09
N ALA A 274 -8.25 -33.25 -18.16
CA ALA A 274 -6.85 -33.66 -18.12
C ALA A 274 -5.93 -32.43 -18.00
N PRO A 275 -4.74 -32.56 -17.37
CA PRO A 275 -3.81 -31.43 -17.23
C PRO A 275 -3.45 -30.75 -18.56
N GLY A 276 -3.35 -31.52 -19.66
CA GLY A 276 -3.10 -30.96 -21.00
C GLY A 276 -4.25 -30.10 -21.52
N ASP A 277 -5.50 -30.54 -21.35
CA ASP A 277 -6.68 -29.77 -21.75
C ASP A 277 -6.80 -28.48 -20.95
N ILE A 278 -6.47 -28.52 -19.65
CA ILE A 278 -6.48 -27.35 -18.77
C ILE A 278 -5.46 -26.31 -19.26
N ILE A 279 -4.27 -26.73 -19.66
CA ILE A 279 -3.24 -25.84 -20.21
C ILE A 279 -3.74 -25.18 -21.50
N GLU A 280 -4.36 -25.94 -22.41
CA GLU A 280 -4.90 -25.38 -23.66
C GLU A 280 -6.07 -24.43 -23.46
N ILE A 281 -6.97 -24.76 -22.52
CA ILE A 281 -8.09 -23.88 -22.14
C ILE A 281 -7.57 -22.59 -21.49
N ALA A 282 -6.58 -22.70 -20.58
CA ALA A 282 -5.95 -21.55 -19.96
C ALA A 282 -5.23 -20.69 -21.01
N ALA A 283 -4.48 -21.29 -21.94
CA ALA A 283 -3.79 -20.59 -23.02
C ALA A 283 -4.74 -19.81 -23.94
N HIS A 284 -5.99 -20.24 -24.10
CA HIS A 284 -7.00 -19.46 -24.82
C HIS A 284 -7.33 -18.14 -24.11
N ALA A 285 -7.45 -18.14 -22.78
CA ALA A 285 -7.74 -16.94 -22.01
C ALA A 285 -6.49 -16.09 -21.72
N GLU A 286 -5.35 -16.73 -21.45
CA GLU A 286 -4.06 -16.08 -21.17
C GLU A 286 -3.36 -15.57 -22.42
N GLY A 287 -3.65 -16.14 -23.59
CA GLY A 287 -2.96 -15.87 -24.85
C GLY A 287 -1.64 -16.63 -24.98
N ARG A 288 -1.28 -16.98 -26.22
CA ARG A 288 -0.08 -17.78 -26.53
C ARG A 288 1.20 -16.96 -26.63
N ARG A 289 1.10 -15.62 -26.60
CA ARG A 289 2.24 -14.69 -26.62
C ARG A 289 3.14 -14.85 -27.85
N THR A 290 2.55 -15.33 -28.93
CA THR A 290 3.18 -15.48 -30.23
C THR A 290 2.12 -15.37 -31.32
N LEU A 291 2.55 -14.95 -32.51
CA LEU A 291 1.75 -15.05 -33.73
C LEU A 291 1.94 -16.37 -34.47
N GLU A 292 2.76 -17.28 -33.94
CA GLU A 292 2.85 -18.62 -34.47
C GLU A 292 1.50 -19.33 -34.34
N GLY A 293 1.01 -19.90 -35.45
CA GLY A 293 -0.30 -20.55 -35.52
C GLY A 293 -1.52 -19.62 -35.38
N ALA A 294 -1.34 -18.30 -35.32
CA ALA A 294 -2.45 -17.36 -35.15
C ALA A 294 -3.44 -17.39 -36.34
N PRO A 295 -4.75 -17.21 -36.08
CA PRO A 295 -5.74 -17.13 -37.15
C PRO A 295 -5.53 -15.86 -37.99
N ALA A 296 -5.61 -16.00 -39.31
CA ALA A 296 -5.40 -14.96 -40.32
C ALA A 296 -3.98 -14.32 -40.32
N ILE A 297 -3.57 -13.67 -39.24
CA ILE A 297 -2.30 -12.95 -39.10
C ILE A 297 -1.29 -13.82 -38.33
N SER A 298 -0.76 -14.84 -38.99
CA SER A 298 0.34 -15.66 -38.45
C SER A 298 1.71 -15.23 -38.97
N LEU A 299 2.77 -15.65 -38.29
CA LEU A 299 4.16 -15.47 -38.77
C LEU A 299 4.33 -16.05 -40.19
N GLU A 300 3.71 -17.18 -40.50
CA GLU A 300 3.73 -17.79 -41.85
C GLU A 300 3.01 -16.93 -42.90
N THR A 301 1.87 -16.33 -42.54
CA THR A 301 1.13 -15.45 -43.46
C THR A 301 1.89 -14.14 -43.70
N LEU A 302 2.53 -13.59 -42.67
CA LEU A 302 3.39 -12.42 -42.76
C LEU A 302 4.65 -12.70 -43.59
N ALA A 303 5.28 -13.87 -43.42
CA ALA A 303 6.41 -14.32 -44.24
C ALA A 303 6.01 -14.43 -45.72
N ARG A 304 4.84 -15.02 -46.02
CA ARG A 304 4.31 -15.11 -47.40
C ARG A 304 4.02 -13.76 -48.04
N LYS A 305 3.78 -12.71 -47.24
CA LYS A 305 3.62 -11.34 -47.71
C LYS A 305 4.94 -10.65 -48.06
N GLY A 306 6.08 -11.29 -47.75
CA GLY A 306 7.42 -10.80 -48.09
C GLY A 306 8.18 -10.16 -46.93
N LEU A 307 7.68 -10.25 -45.69
CA LEU A 307 8.41 -9.75 -44.53
C LEU A 307 9.63 -10.66 -44.24
N PRO A 308 10.83 -10.09 -44.01
CA PRO A 308 12.02 -10.86 -43.71
C PRO A 308 11.99 -11.41 -42.27
N ASP A 309 12.77 -12.47 -42.02
CA ASP A 309 12.82 -13.15 -40.72
C ASP A 309 13.13 -12.19 -39.56
N SER A 310 14.02 -11.20 -39.76
CA SER A 310 14.35 -10.19 -38.74
C SER A 310 13.15 -9.35 -38.32
N SER A 311 12.25 -9.03 -39.25
CA SER A 311 11.02 -8.28 -38.94
C SER A 311 10.00 -9.18 -38.26
N LEU A 312 9.93 -10.47 -38.64
CA LEU A 312 9.05 -11.44 -37.98
C LEU A 312 9.44 -11.67 -36.52
N GLU A 313 10.74 -11.80 -36.25
CA GLU A 313 11.29 -11.91 -34.89
C GLU A 313 10.97 -10.66 -34.05
N ALA A 314 11.12 -9.46 -34.63
CA ALA A 314 10.78 -8.20 -33.96
C ALA A 314 9.29 -8.08 -33.65
N ILE A 315 8.42 -8.47 -34.59
CA ILE A 315 6.96 -8.51 -34.38
C ILE A 315 6.62 -9.49 -33.25
N ASP A 316 7.16 -10.71 -33.28
CA ASP A 316 6.86 -11.72 -32.27
C ASP A 316 7.38 -11.32 -30.88
N ALA A 317 8.54 -10.66 -30.82
CA ALA A 317 9.06 -10.05 -29.59
C ALA A 317 8.12 -8.96 -29.05
N ALA A 318 7.65 -8.04 -29.89
CA ALA A 318 6.69 -7.02 -29.47
C ALA A 318 5.37 -7.63 -28.96
N VAL A 319 4.86 -8.68 -29.60
CA VAL A 319 3.69 -9.41 -29.12
C VAL A 319 3.95 -10.06 -27.76
N ARG A 320 5.13 -10.65 -27.56
CA ARG A 320 5.55 -11.26 -26.30
C ARG A 320 5.61 -10.24 -25.15
N ASP A 321 6.03 -9.01 -25.46
CA ASP A 321 6.07 -7.87 -24.53
C ASP A 321 4.68 -7.31 -24.20
N GLY A 322 3.62 -7.82 -24.86
CA GLY A 322 2.23 -7.47 -24.57
C GLY A 322 1.64 -6.40 -25.48
N PHE A 323 2.33 -6.02 -26.56
CA PHE A 323 1.77 -5.08 -27.53
C PHE A 323 0.64 -5.75 -28.34
N PRO A 324 -0.47 -5.05 -28.61
CA PRO A 324 -1.51 -5.54 -29.51
C PRO A 324 -0.93 -5.71 -30.92
N VAL A 325 -1.49 -6.62 -31.71
CA VAL A 325 -1.03 -6.99 -33.05
C VAL A 325 -0.89 -5.78 -33.96
N ARG A 326 -1.79 -4.80 -33.83
CA ARG A 326 -1.72 -3.52 -34.55
C ARG A 326 -0.50 -2.68 -34.19
N ALA A 327 -0.08 -2.69 -32.93
CA ALA A 327 1.13 -1.99 -32.49
C ALA A 327 2.41 -2.80 -32.78
N ALA A 328 2.33 -4.14 -32.72
CA ALA A 328 3.43 -5.02 -33.07
C ALA A 328 3.74 -4.98 -34.57
N ILE A 329 2.73 -4.87 -35.43
CA ILE A 329 2.87 -4.72 -36.88
C ILE A 329 2.83 -3.22 -37.22
N HIS A 330 3.83 -2.50 -36.72
CA HIS A 330 4.00 -1.06 -36.94
C HIS A 330 5.31 -0.78 -37.69
N PRO A 331 5.40 0.28 -38.52
CA PRO A 331 6.62 0.65 -39.23
C PRO A 331 7.88 0.78 -38.36
N ALA A 332 7.73 1.21 -37.11
CA ALA A 332 8.83 1.31 -36.15
C ALA A 332 9.40 -0.06 -35.73
N VAL A 333 8.57 -1.11 -35.74
CA VAL A 333 8.97 -2.49 -35.38
C VAL A 333 9.46 -3.25 -36.61
N VAL A 334 8.76 -3.10 -37.73
CA VAL A 334 9.08 -3.78 -39.00
C VAL A 334 10.34 -3.22 -39.66
N GLY A 335 10.57 -1.90 -39.50
CA GLY A 335 11.65 -1.16 -40.14
C GLY A 335 11.17 -0.42 -41.39
N ALA A 336 11.42 0.89 -41.45
CA ALA A 336 11.00 1.73 -42.57
C ALA A 336 11.65 1.32 -43.90
N ASP A 337 12.89 0.81 -43.87
CA ASP A 337 13.62 0.39 -45.08
C ASP A 337 12.98 -0.86 -45.71
N VAL A 338 12.57 -1.83 -44.89
CA VAL A 338 11.84 -3.02 -45.34
C VAL A 338 10.55 -2.62 -46.04
N LEU A 339 9.80 -1.68 -45.46
CA LEU A 339 8.53 -1.20 -46.02
C LEU A 339 8.69 -0.41 -47.33
N ARG A 340 9.79 0.33 -47.49
CA ARG A 340 10.11 1.03 -48.73
C ARG A 340 10.58 0.06 -49.82
N GLU A 341 11.55 -0.79 -49.50
CA GLU A 341 12.22 -1.65 -50.48
C GLU A 341 11.36 -2.83 -50.92
N THR A 342 10.61 -3.43 -50.00
CA THR A 342 9.83 -4.64 -50.27
C THR A 342 8.41 -4.31 -50.75
N PHE A 343 7.76 -3.33 -50.12
CA PHE A 343 6.35 -3.00 -50.38
C PHE A 343 6.15 -1.73 -51.19
N GLY A 344 7.21 -0.96 -51.48
CA GLY A 344 7.13 0.27 -52.26
C GLY A 344 6.28 1.36 -51.60
N LEU A 345 6.14 1.33 -50.27
CA LEU A 345 5.29 2.29 -49.55
C LEU A 345 5.90 3.69 -49.56
N PRO A 346 5.08 4.75 -49.74
CA PRO A 346 5.57 6.12 -49.73
C PRO A 346 6.15 6.50 -48.35
N GLU A 347 7.09 7.44 -48.36
CA GLU A 347 7.94 7.76 -47.20
C GLU A 347 7.16 8.23 -45.96
N ASP A 348 5.98 8.82 -46.15
CA ASP A 348 5.07 9.22 -45.08
C ASP A 348 4.43 8.02 -44.38
N VAL A 349 4.05 6.98 -45.14
CA VAL A 349 3.46 5.73 -44.61
C VAL A 349 4.54 4.83 -44.02
N ALA A 350 5.68 4.69 -44.68
CA ALA A 350 6.81 3.89 -44.18
C ALA A 350 7.45 4.48 -42.92
N ALA A 351 7.30 5.79 -42.67
CA ALA A 351 7.72 6.43 -41.42
C ALA A 351 6.66 6.35 -40.30
N GLY A 352 5.52 5.69 -40.52
CA GLY A 352 4.43 5.61 -39.55
C GLY A 352 3.68 6.93 -39.31
N ARG A 353 3.87 7.94 -40.15
CA ARG A 353 3.21 9.26 -39.99
C ARG A 353 1.78 9.26 -40.50
N ARG A 354 1.38 8.26 -41.29
CA ARG A 354 0.04 8.15 -41.86
C ARG A 354 -0.30 6.72 -42.28
N GLY A 355 -1.54 6.30 -42.01
CA GLY A 355 -2.08 5.02 -42.49
C GLY A 355 -1.85 3.87 -41.51
N ASP A 356 -2.65 2.82 -41.67
CA ASP A 356 -2.62 1.61 -40.85
C ASP A 356 -1.99 0.46 -41.64
N LEU A 357 -0.81 0.03 -41.20
CA LEU A 357 0.00 -0.96 -41.90
C LEU A 357 -0.74 -2.30 -42.05
N LEU A 358 -1.54 -2.71 -41.07
CA LEU A 358 -2.34 -3.94 -41.15
C LEU A 358 -3.33 -3.91 -42.32
N ARG A 359 -4.08 -2.83 -42.46
CA ARG A 359 -5.01 -2.64 -43.58
C ARG A 359 -4.26 -2.53 -44.92
N THR A 360 -3.10 -1.89 -44.94
CA THR A 360 -2.26 -1.83 -46.16
C THR A 360 -1.76 -3.21 -46.59
N LEU A 361 -1.48 -4.10 -45.65
CA LEU A 361 -1.13 -5.50 -45.92
C LEU A 361 -2.36 -6.37 -46.31
N GLY A 362 -3.57 -5.80 -46.23
CA GLY A 362 -4.83 -6.43 -46.65
C GLY A 362 -5.53 -7.21 -45.56
N PHE A 363 -5.23 -6.97 -44.28
CA PHE A 363 -5.93 -7.56 -43.16
C PHE A 363 -7.12 -6.69 -42.73
N SER A 364 -8.21 -7.33 -42.33
CA SER A 364 -9.36 -6.66 -41.75
C SER A 364 -9.17 -6.38 -40.26
N ASP A 365 -10.02 -5.53 -39.67
CA ASP A 365 -10.01 -5.32 -38.23
C ASP A 365 -10.44 -6.58 -37.46
N ASP A 366 -11.28 -7.42 -38.07
CA ASP A 366 -11.69 -8.72 -37.50
C ASP A 366 -10.52 -9.71 -37.46
N ASP A 367 -9.67 -9.72 -38.50
CA ASP A 367 -8.44 -10.52 -38.52
C ASP A 367 -7.47 -10.07 -37.41
N ALA A 368 -7.34 -8.76 -37.22
CA ALA A 368 -6.52 -8.19 -36.15
C ALA A 368 -7.05 -8.58 -34.77
N ALA A 369 -8.35 -8.47 -34.53
CA ALA A 369 -8.98 -8.86 -33.28
C ALA A 369 -8.83 -10.36 -32.99
N ALA A 370 -8.93 -11.22 -34.02
CA ALA A 370 -8.73 -12.66 -33.87
C ALA A 370 -7.27 -13.01 -33.53
N ALA A 371 -6.31 -12.33 -34.16
CA ALA A 371 -4.89 -12.49 -33.85
C ALA A 371 -4.54 -11.94 -32.46
N ASP A 372 -5.13 -10.81 -32.05
CA ASP A 372 -5.01 -10.27 -30.71
C ASP A 372 -5.55 -11.25 -29.66
N ALA A 373 -6.73 -11.83 -29.88
CA ALA A 373 -7.31 -12.82 -28.98
C ALA A 373 -6.43 -14.08 -28.87
N TRP A 374 -5.78 -14.50 -29.95
CA TRP A 374 -4.82 -15.61 -29.94
C TRP A 374 -3.55 -15.29 -29.14
N ALA A 375 -2.97 -14.12 -29.38
CA ALA A 375 -1.67 -13.74 -28.86
C ALA A 375 -1.74 -13.18 -27.43
N GLN A 376 -2.64 -12.23 -27.18
CA GLN A 376 -2.81 -11.53 -25.91
C GLN A 376 -3.83 -12.20 -24.98
N GLY A 377 -4.65 -13.10 -25.53
CA GLY A 377 -5.64 -13.89 -24.80
C GLY A 377 -7.03 -13.26 -24.85
N ALA A 378 -8.05 -14.12 -24.96
CA ALA A 378 -9.45 -13.68 -25.03
C ALA A 378 -9.96 -13.07 -23.71
N GLY A 379 -9.31 -13.34 -22.56
CA GLY A 379 -9.78 -12.92 -21.24
C GLY A 379 -10.99 -13.70 -20.72
N GLU A 380 -11.55 -14.58 -21.55
CA GLU A 380 -12.64 -15.51 -21.23
C GLU A 380 -12.28 -16.92 -21.71
N ILE A 381 -12.95 -17.95 -21.16
CA ILE A 381 -12.73 -19.35 -21.58
C ILE A 381 -13.95 -19.97 -22.29
N LYS A 382 -15.07 -19.25 -22.41
CA LYS A 382 -16.31 -19.78 -23.01
C LYS A 382 -16.11 -20.31 -24.43
N GLY A 383 -15.22 -19.68 -25.19
CA GLY A 383 -14.82 -20.05 -26.56
C GLY A 383 -13.62 -21.00 -26.64
N ALA A 384 -13.07 -21.45 -25.51
CA ALA A 384 -11.85 -22.23 -25.51
C ALA A 384 -12.04 -23.61 -26.17
N PRO A 385 -11.11 -24.04 -27.05
CA PRO A 385 -11.13 -25.39 -27.58
C PRO A 385 -10.94 -26.41 -26.44
N GLY A 386 -11.70 -27.50 -26.47
CA GLY A 386 -11.68 -28.52 -25.42
C GLY A 386 -12.65 -28.29 -24.26
N LEU A 387 -13.19 -27.08 -24.07
CA LEU A 387 -14.20 -26.82 -23.04
C LEU A 387 -15.58 -27.37 -23.45
N ALA A 388 -16.12 -28.29 -22.66
CA ALA A 388 -17.46 -28.84 -22.87
C ALA A 388 -18.54 -27.75 -22.77
N PRO A 389 -19.54 -27.72 -23.68
CA PRO A 389 -20.59 -26.70 -23.67
C PRO A 389 -21.36 -26.59 -22.35
N ALA A 390 -21.57 -27.72 -21.65
CA ALA A 390 -22.24 -27.75 -20.36
C ALA A 390 -21.48 -27.02 -19.24
N HIS A 391 -20.15 -26.91 -19.36
CA HIS A 391 -19.29 -26.30 -18.33
C HIS A 391 -19.08 -24.80 -18.55
N ARG A 392 -19.54 -24.24 -19.67
CA ARG A 392 -19.34 -22.82 -20.02
C ARG A 392 -19.95 -21.85 -19.01
N ALA A 393 -21.09 -22.20 -18.42
CA ALA A 393 -21.78 -21.36 -17.44
C ALA A 393 -21.04 -21.26 -16.10
N ILE A 394 -20.08 -22.16 -15.84
CA ILE A 394 -19.30 -22.19 -14.60
C ILE A 394 -18.26 -21.07 -14.60
N PHE A 395 -17.61 -20.86 -15.74
CA PHE A 395 -16.45 -19.98 -15.87
C PHE A 395 -16.82 -18.67 -16.57
N VAL A 396 -17.76 -17.95 -15.97
CA VAL A 396 -18.24 -16.65 -16.45
C VAL A 396 -17.72 -15.57 -15.54
N SER A 397 -17.08 -14.55 -16.12
CA SER A 397 -16.64 -13.36 -15.39
C SER A 397 -17.83 -12.62 -14.78
N GLY A 398 -17.63 -12.00 -13.62
CA GLY A 398 -18.70 -11.35 -12.87
C GLY A 398 -19.46 -10.33 -13.70
N GLU A 399 -18.79 -9.53 -14.54
CA GLU A 399 -19.43 -8.53 -15.40
C GLU A 399 -20.46 -9.12 -16.37
N ALA A 400 -20.30 -10.40 -16.75
CA ALA A 400 -21.21 -11.12 -17.65
C ALA A 400 -22.31 -11.90 -16.91
N ILE A 401 -22.35 -11.84 -15.57
CA ILE A 401 -23.43 -12.42 -14.75
C ILE A 401 -24.59 -11.43 -14.66
N ASP A 402 -25.76 -11.84 -15.16
CA ASP A 402 -27.00 -11.07 -15.19
C ASP A 402 -27.42 -10.58 -13.79
N ALA A 403 -28.10 -9.42 -13.73
CA ALA A 403 -28.61 -8.87 -12.48
C ALA A 403 -29.56 -9.84 -11.76
N GLU A 404 -30.34 -10.61 -12.51
CA GLU A 404 -31.27 -11.59 -11.95
C GLU A 404 -30.59 -12.74 -11.21
N ALA A 405 -29.49 -13.24 -11.78
CA ALA A 405 -28.68 -14.26 -11.13
C ALA A 405 -28.12 -13.76 -9.79
N ARG A 406 -27.68 -12.49 -9.76
CA ARG A 406 -27.18 -11.84 -8.54
C ARG A 406 -28.27 -11.65 -7.49
N ILE A 407 -29.46 -11.19 -7.90
CA ILE A 407 -30.62 -11.05 -7.02
C ILE A 407 -31.07 -12.41 -6.47
N ALA A 408 -31.09 -13.45 -7.32
CA ALA A 408 -31.44 -14.81 -6.90
C ALA A 408 -30.43 -15.39 -5.90
N MET A 409 -29.13 -15.12 -6.08
CA MET A 409 -28.10 -15.49 -5.10
C MET A 409 -28.33 -14.75 -3.77
N ALA A 410 -28.56 -13.44 -3.80
CA ALA A 410 -28.84 -12.67 -2.59
C ALA A 410 -30.10 -13.18 -1.86
N ALA A 411 -31.17 -13.51 -2.59
CA ALA A 411 -32.37 -14.13 -2.01
C ALA A 411 -32.07 -15.46 -1.29
N ALA A 412 -31.15 -16.28 -1.82
CA ALA A 412 -30.75 -17.53 -1.18
C ALA A 412 -29.96 -17.29 0.13
N LEU A 413 -29.25 -16.16 0.23
CA LEU A 413 -28.41 -15.79 1.37
C LEU A 413 -29.15 -14.97 2.43
N ALA A 414 -30.19 -14.22 2.04
CA ALA A 414 -30.94 -13.31 2.88
C ALA A 414 -31.41 -13.90 4.22
N PRO A 415 -31.90 -15.16 4.32
CA PRO A 415 -32.30 -15.74 5.59
C PRO A 415 -31.16 -15.86 6.63
N PHE A 416 -29.91 -15.85 6.17
CA PHE A 416 -28.72 -16.05 7.01
C PHE A 416 -27.97 -14.75 7.31
N ALA A 417 -28.39 -13.63 6.71
CA ALA A 417 -27.87 -12.30 7.00
C ALA A 417 -28.52 -11.75 8.27
N SER A 418 -27.71 -11.26 9.22
CA SER A 418 -28.19 -10.54 10.41
C SER A 418 -27.80 -9.06 10.41
N ASP A 419 -27.05 -8.62 9.39
CA ASP A 419 -26.70 -7.24 9.10
C ASP A 419 -26.95 -6.93 7.62
N ALA A 420 -25.99 -6.34 6.90
CA ALA A 420 -26.15 -5.88 5.53
C ALA A 420 -26.06 -7.04 4.52
N LEU A 421 -26.99 -7.07 3.59
CA LEU A 421 -26.91 -7.81 2.34
C LEU A 421 -26.82 -6.79 1.21
N ALA A 422 -25.60 -6.57 0.70
CA ALA A 422 -25.33 -5.55 -0.31
C ALA A 422 -25.00 -6.19 -1.65
N LEU A 423 -25.58 -5.64 -2.72
CA LEU A 423 -25.33 -6.05 -4.09
C LEU A 423 -24.80 -4.89 -4.93
N ARG A 424 -23.87 -5.20 -5.84
CA ARG A 424 -23.50 -4.31 -6.95
C ARG A 424 -24.05 -4.85 -8.27
N LEU A 425 -24.65 -3.97 -9.06
CA LEU A 425 -25.18 -4.28 -10.39
C LEU A 425 -24.55 -3.37 -11.44
N GLN A 426 -24.24 -3.90 -12.62
CA GLN A 426 -23.73 -3.10 -13.75
C GLN A 426 -24.84 -2.63 -14.72
N GLU A 427 -26.10 -3.00 -14.47
CA GLU A 427 -27.20 -2.85 -15.42
C GLU A 427 -27.80 -1.43 -15.45
N ARG A 428 -28.08 -0.92 -16.67
CA ARG A 428 -28.70 0.40 -16.94
C ARG A 428 -30.18 0.30 -17.35
N GLY A 429 -30.84 -0.80 -17.00
CA GLY A 429 -32.26 -1.04 -17.26
C GLY A 429 -33.17 -0.19 -16.36
N ASP A 430 -34.40 -0.65 -16.12
CA ASP A 430 -35.31 -0.01 -15.17
C ASP A 430 -34.78 -0.21 -13.73
N ILE A 431 -34.04 0.80 -13.26
CA ILE A 431 -33.41 0.84 -11.94
C ILE A 431 -34.45 0.68 -10.83
N GLU A 432 -35.65 1.25 -10.97
CA GLU A 432 -36.70 1.17 -9.95
C GLU A 432 -37.26 -0.25 -9.86
N ALA A 433 -37.52 -0.88 -10.99
CA ALA A 433 -37.98 -2.27 -11.03
C ALA A 433 -36.94 -3.23 -10.46
N LEU A 434 -35.66 -3.04 -10.80
CA LEU A 434 -34.55 -3.85 -10.24
C LEU A 434 -34.38 -3.61 -8.74
N ALA A 435 -34.45 -2.36 -8.28
CA ALA A 435 -34.38 -2.04 -6.85
C ALA A 435 -35.55 -2.65 -6.06
N ALA A 436 -36.77 -2.60 -6.60
CA ALA A 436 -37.94 -3.20 -5.97
C ALA A 436 -37.82 -4.72 -5.84
N ARG A 437 -37.25 -5.39 -6.86
CA ARG A 437 -36.99 -6.83 -6.85
C ARG A 437 -35.85 -7.22 -5.93
N ALA A 438 -34.76 -6.45 -5.91
CA ALA A 438 -33.68 -6.64 -4.95
C ALA A 438 -34.20 -6.48 -3.50
N ALA A 439 -35.02 -5.46 -3.25
CA ALA A 439 -35.64 -5.26 -1.94
C ALA A 439 -36.56 -6.43 -1.55
N SER A 440 -37.36 -6.97 -2.48
CA SER A 440 -38.22 -8.14 -2.19
C SER A 440 -37.42 -9.43 -1.98
N ALA A 441 -36.20 -9.52 -2.53
CA ALA A 441 -35.22 -10.57 -2.27
C ALA A 441 -34.50 -10.41 -0.91
N GLY A 442 -34.74 -9.33 -0.16
CA GLY A 442 -34.12 -9.07 1.14
C GLY A 442 -32.79 -8.31 1.07
N VAL A 443 -32.43 -7.75 -0.09
CA VAL A 443 -31.25 -6.91 -0.26
C VAL A 443 -31.44 -5.59 0.49
N THR A 444 -30.50 -5.26 1.37
CA THR A 444 -30.57 -4.06 2.20
C THR A 444 -29.90 -2.85 1.54
N SER A 445 -28.92 -3.09 0.65
CA SER A 445 -28.21 -2.04 -0.07
C SER A 445 -27.92 -2.45 -1.51
N LEU A 446 -28.15 -1.52 -2.45
CA LEU A 446 -27.92 -1.74 -3.86
C LEU A 446 -27.05 -0.61 -4.41
N ALA A 447 -25.96 -0.96 -5.08
CA ALA A 447 -25.09 -0.02 -5.76
C ALA A 447 -25.05 -0.31 -7.26
N PHE A 448 -25.22 0.72 -8.08
CA PHE A 448 -25.10 0.61 -9.52
C PHE A 448 -23.72 1.09 -9.97
N LEU A 449 -22.97 0.22 -10.64
CA LEU A 449 -21.65 0.52 -11.16
C LEU A 449 -21.80 1.17 -12.54
N ALA A 450 -21.22 2.36 -12.71
CA ALA A 450 -21.29 3.11 -13.96
C ALA A 450 -20.22 2.62 -14.96
N GLY A 451 -20.53 1.55 -15.70
CA GLY A 451 -19.74 1.07 -16.86
C GLY A 451 -18.80 -0.10 -16.57
N PRO A 452 -18.31 -0.78 -17.63
CA PRO A 452 -17.33 -1.86 -17.48
C PRO A 452 -16.06 -1.30 -16.85
N SER A 453 -15.34 -2.14 -16.12
CA SER A 453 -14.00 -1.84 -15.64
C SER A 453 -13.15 -1.61 -16.88
N ALA A 454 -12.99 -0.35 -17.31
CA ALA A 454 -12.20 -0.07 -18.50
C ALA A 454 -10.80 -0.66 -18.24
N PRO A 455 -10.26 -1.49 -19.15
CA PRO A 455 -8.83 -1.77 -19.11
C PRO A 455 -8.17 -0.39 -19.09
N LEU A 456 -7.20 -0.22 -18.20
CA LEU A 456 -6.52 1.05 -17.99
C LEU A 456 -5.92 1.50 -19.34
N VAL A 457 -6.69 2.25 -20.13
CA VAL A 457 -6.18 2.91 -21.33
C VAL A 457 -5.38 4.06 -20.78
N LEU A 458 -4.09 3.81 -20.63
CA LEU A 458 -3.12 4.87 -20.42
C LEU A 458 -3.35 5.87 -21.56
N PRO A 459 -3.58 7.16 -21.26
CA PRO A 459 -3.67 8.17 -22.31
C PRO A 459 -2.41 8.09 -23.17
N GLU A 460 -2.55 8.31 -24.49
CA GLU A 460 -1.41 8.40 -25.39
C GLU A 460 -0.37 9.33 -24.77
N TYR A 461 0.81 8.75 -24.54
CA TYR A 461 1.97 9.46 -24.05
C TYR A 461 2.34 10.49 -25.13
N GLU A 462 2.13 11.79 -24.87
CA GLU A 462 2.79 12.81 -25.67
C GLU A 462 4.30 12.57 -25.49
N GLU A 463 5.00 12.33 -26.61
CA GLU A 463 6.43 11.99 -26.64
C GLU A 463 7.26 12.93 -25.76
N GLU A 464 7.62 12.49 -24.55
CA GLU A 464 8.82 13.01 -23.91
C GLU A 464 10.01 12.48 -24.71
N LYS A 465 10.75 13.41 -25.30
CA LYS A 465 11.97 13.16 -26.05
C LYS A 465 12.82 12.11 -25.34
N SER A 466 13.05 11.01 -26.06
CA SER A 466 13.89 9.88 -25.66
C SER A 466 15.14 10.34 -24.91
N VAL A 467 15.27 9.91 -23.66
CA VAL A 467 16.53 9.94 -22.93
C VAL A 467 17.48 8.96 -23.64
N PRO A 468 18.70 9.36 -24.02
CA PRO A 468 19.63 8.47 -24.71
C PRO A 468 19.95 7.24 -23.86
N GLN A 469 19.98 6.05 -24.47
CA GLN A 469 20.34 4.74 -23.86
C GLN A 469 21.68 4.73 -23.09
N ALA A 470 22.50 5.77 -23.24
CA ALA A 470 23.73 5.94 -22.48
C ALA A 470 23.49 6.22 -20.98
N GLU A 471 22.36 6.82 -20.59
CA GLU A 471 22.10 7.18 -19.18
C GLU A 471 21.64 5.97 -18.32
N THR A 472 20.91 5.01 -18.89
CA THR A 472 20.53 3.76 -18.17
C THR A 472 21.74 2.88 -17.85
N ALA A 473 22.69 2.77 -18.78
CA ALA A 473 23.92 2.01 -18.56
C ALA A 473 24.81 2.61 -17.45
N VAL A 474 24.80 3.94 -17.29
CA VAL A 474 25.54 4.61 -16.21
C VAL A 474 24.88 4.32 -14.85
N VAL A 475 23.55 4.38 -14.78
CA VAL A 475 22.79 4.10 -13.54
C VAL A 475 22.91 2.62 -13.12
N GLU A 476 22.88 1.68 -14.07
CA GLU A 476 23.14 0.26 -13.79
C GLU A 476 24.59 0.02 -13.35
N SER A 477 25.57 0.63 -14.01
CA SER A 477 26.98 0.52 -13.60
C SER A 477 27.27 1.11 -12.22
N LEU A 478 26.53 2.16 -11.82
CA LEU A 478 26.60 2.74 -10.48
C LEU A 478 25.93 1.85 -9.44
N ARG A 479 24.85 1.15 -9.81
CA ARG A 479 24.16 0.16 -8.97
C ARG A 479 25.03 -1.07 -8.71
N GLU A 480 25.69 -1.59 -9.74
CA GLU A 480 26.64 -2.70 -9.61
C GLU A 480 27.84 -2.29 -8.75
N ARG A 481 28.42 -1.10 -8.97
CA ARG A 481 29.54 -0.59 -8.16
C ARG A 481 29.16 -0.27 -6.71
N ALA A 482 27.92 0.11 -6.45
CA ALA A 482 27.40 0.30 -5.08
C ALA A 482 27.15 -1.06 -4.40
N THR A 483 26.67 -2.06 -5.14
CA THR A 483 26.42 -3.41 -4.59
C THR A 483 27.73 -4.16 -4.29
N GLU A 484 28.76 -3.96 -5.11
CA GLU A 484 30.08 -4.61 -4.95
C GLU A 484 30.93 -3.95 -3.84
N ARG A 485 30.70 -2.67 -3.50
CA ARG A 485 31.39 -2.00 -2.38
C ARG A 485 30.78 -2.26 -1.01
N VAL A 486 29.48 -2.57 -0.95
CA VAL A 486 28.80 -2.96 0.29
C VAL A 486 29.30 -4.33 0.80
N THR A 487 29.89 -5.16 -0.07
CA THR A 487 30.43 -6.47 0.33
C THR A 487 31.84 -6.44 0.93
N ASP A 488 32.58 -5.33 0.83
CA ASP A 488 33.99 -5.25 1.23
C ASP A 488 34.29 -4.29 2.41
N GLN A 489 33.27 -3.74 3.06
CA GLN A 489 33.44 -3.06 4.36
C GLN A 489 32.48 -3.65 5.39
N ASP A 490 33.07 -4.42 6.32
CA ASP A 490 32.52 -4.92 7.59
C ASP A 490 31.02 -4.61 7.83
N ALA A 491 30.17 -5.56 7.43
CA ALA A 491 28.73 -5.60 7.69
C ALA A 491 28.37 -5.77 9.19
N SER A 492 29.20 -5.25 10.11
CA SER A 492 29.02 -5.27 11.56
C SER A 492 28.59 -3.91 12.14
N GLY A 493 28.21 -2.93 11.31
CA GLY A 493 28.05 -1.52 11.71
C GLY A 493 26.67 -0.86 11.55
N LEU A 494 25.61 -1.57 11.17
CA LEU A 494 24.23 -1.00 11.18
C LEU A 494 23.74 -0.87 12.63
N GLY A 495 24.23 0.18 13.30
CA GLY A 495 24.04 0.41 14.73
C GLY A 495 22.64 0.87 15.10
N THR A 496 22.32 0.76 16.39
CA THR A 496 21.22 1.46 17.05
C THR A 496 21.26 2.95 16.75
N ARG A 497 20.11 3.54 16.35
CA ARG A 497 19.94 4.97 16.05
C ARG A 497 20.68 5.88 17.04
N ARG A 498 21.66 6.64 16.56
CA ARG A 498 22.40 7.63 17.36
C ARG A 498 21.53 8.87 17.55
N ARG A 499 20.99 9.07 18.76
CA ARG A 499 20.21 10.26 19.10
C ARG A 499 21.09 11.52 19.02
N LEU A 500 20.54 12.59 18.43
CA LEU A 500 21.19 13.89 18.41
C LEU A 500 21.08 14.59 19.78
N PRO A 501 22.02 15.48 20.12
CA PRO A 501 21.90 16.37 21.27
C PRO A 501 20.68 17.31 21.17
N ASP A 502 20.03 17.59 22.29
CA ASP A 502 18.87 18.50 22.36
C ASP A 502 19.23 19.92 21.86
N ARG A 503 20.49 20.34 22.04
CA ARG A 503 21.05 21.59 21.51
C ARG A 503 22.22 21.26 20.61
N ARG A 504 22.11 21.60 19.33
CA ARG A 504 23.03 21.20 18.27
C ARG A 504 23.55 22.39 17.47
N LYS A 505 24.70 22.17 16.82
CA LYS A 505 25.30 23.11 15.88
C LYS A 505 24.74 22.86 14.48
N GLY A 506 24.92 23.83 13.61
CA GLY A 506 24.57 23.74 12.21
C GLY A 506 24.52 25.11 11.57
N TYR A 507 24.17 25.16 10.30
CA TYR A 507 23.99 26.41 9.56
C TYR A 507 22.68 26.43 8.79
N ILE A 508 22.30 27.65 8.41
CA ILE A 508 21.14 27.90 7.56
C ILE A 508 21.63 28.58 6.30
N GLN A 509 21.45 27.93 5.15
CA GLN A 509 21.77 28.50 3.85
C GLN A 509 20.48 28.86 3.14
N LYS A 510 20.34 30.15 2.81
CA LYS A 510 19.28 30.63 1.93
C LYS A 510 19.81 30.71 0.50
N SER A 511 19.12 30.07 -0.43
CA SER A 511 19.43 30.14 -1.85
C SER A 511 18.17 30.19 -2.70
N SER A 512 18.34 30.43 -3.99
CA SER A 512 17.27 30.40 -4.98
C SER A 512 17.71 29.56 -6.17
N VAL A 513 17.03 28.45 -6.47
CA VAL A 513 17.33 27.56 -7.60
C VAL A 513 16.22 27.70 -8.64
N GLY A 514 16.56 28.10 -9.87
CA GLY A 514 15.57 28.26 -10.93
C GLY A 514 14.47 29.28 -10.61
N GLY A 515 14.74 30.25 -9.73
CA GLY A 515 13.76 31.24 -9.26
C GLY A 515 12.99 30.86 -7.97
N HIS A 516 13.16 29.64 -7.47
CA HIS A 516 12.48 29.14 -6.27
C HIS A 516 13.37 29.24 -5.04
N LYS A 517 12.87 29.80 -3.93
CA LYS A 517 13.66 30.04 -2.71
C LYS A 517 13.71 28.78 -1.85
N VAL A 518 14.92 28.35 -1.52
CA VAL A 518 15.23 27.18 -0.70
C VAL A 518 16.01 27.63 0.54
N TYR A 519 15.64 27.08 1.69
CA TYR A 519 16.35 27.24 2.96
C TYR A 519 16.80 25.86 3.42
N LEU A 520 18.12 25.64 3.41
CA LEU A 520 18.74 24.41 3.91
C LEU A 520 19.19 24.66 5.35
N HIS A 521 18.66 23.88 6.27
CA HIS A 521 19.08 23.85 7.67
C HIS A 521 19.84 22.55 7.93
N THR A 522 20.98 22.63 8.60
CA THR A 522 21.76 21.45 8.99
C THR A 522 21.80 21.30 10.50
N GLY A 523 21.88 20.07 10.99
CA GLY A 523 22.09 19.74 12.39
C GLY A 523 23.27 18.78 12.54
N GLU A 524 24.25 19.14 13.35
CA GLU A 524 25.49 18.39 13.57
C GLU A 524 25.51 17.74 14.96
N TYR A 525 26.24 16.63 15.06
CA TYR A 525 26.66 16.04 16.33
C TYR A 525 27.79 16.88 16.96
N ASP A 526 28.13 16.60 18.23
CA ASP A 526 29.19 17.33 18.94
C ASP A 526 30.59 17.17 18.31
N ASP A 527 30.78 16.11 17.52
CA ASP A 527 31.98 15.80 16.74
C ASP A 527 32.02 16.51 15.36
N GLY A 528 30.98 17.28 15.01
CA GLY A 528 30.89 18.01 13.74
C GLY A 528 30.42 17.15 12.55
N VAL A 529 30.01 15.90 12.77
CA VAL A 529 29.38 15.06 11.74
C VAL A 529 27.93 15.50 11.53
N LEU A 530 27.47 15.53 10.27
CA LEU A 530 26.10 15.87 9.92
C LEU A 530 25.13 14.77 10.38
N GLY A 531 24.12 15.13 11.17
CA GLY A 531 23.10 14.20 11.69
C GLY A 531 21.70 14.44 11.17
N GLU A 532 21.38 15.64 10.70
CA GLU A 532 20.07 15.93 10.10
C GLU A 532 20.10 17.14 9.16
N ILE A 533 19.13 17.17 8.25
CA ILE A 533 18.88 18.28 7.33
C ILE A 533 17.38 18.63 7.32
N PHE A 534 17.06 19.91 7.12
CA PHE A 534 15.71 20.38 6.79
C PHE A 534 15.74 21.26 5.55
N ILE A 535 14.70 21.15 4.75
CA ILE A 535 14.55 21.90 3.51
C ILE A 535 13.22 22.65 3.58
N ASP A 536 13.29 23.96 3.73
CA ASP A 536 12.14 24.85 3.75
C ASP A 536 12.04 25.63 2.44
N MET A 537 10.82 25.75 1.92
CA MET A 537 10.53 26.45 0.67
C MET A 537 9.29 27.32 0.80
N HIS A 538 9.30 28.48 0.12
CA HIS A 538 8.21 29.45 0.15
C HIS A 538 7.63 29.69 -1.24
N LYS A 539 6.29 29.67 -1.33
CA LYS A 539 5.48 29.87 -2.55
C LYS A 539 5.42 28.67 -3.52
N GLU A 540 5.86 27.50 -3.08
CA GLU A 540 5.59 26.24 -3.78
C GLU A 540 4.24 25.63 -3.38
N GLY A 541 3.68 24.79 -4.26
CA GLY A 541 2.48 24.02 -3.96
C GLY A 541 2.66 23.18 -2.68
N ALA A 542 1.59 22.99 -1.92
CA ALA A 542 1.61 22.26 -0.65
C ALA A 542 2.16 20.82 -0.78
N ALA A 543 1.96 20.19 -1.95
CA ALA A 543 2.48 18.86 -2.27
C ALA A 543 4.01 18.85 -2.35
N PHE A 544 4.62 19.76 -3.11
CA PHE A 544 6.07 19.83 -3.28
C PHE A 544 6.79 20.17 -1.96
N ARG A 545 6.23 21.09 -1.18
CA ARG A 545 6.74 21.42 0.17
C ARG A 545 6.68 20.23 1.12
N SER A 546 5.59 19.46 1.10
CA SER A 546 5.44 18.28 1.97
C SER A 546 6.38 17.15 1.56
N LEU A 547 6.60 16.97 0.25
CA LEU A 547 7.55 16.00 -0.28
C LEU A 547 8.99 16.34 0.14
N MET A 548 9.42 17.59 0.00
CA MET A 548 10.77 18.03 0.42
C MET A 548 10.99 17.88 1.92
N ASN A 549 9.97 18.17 2.73
CA ASN A 549 10.05 17.96 4.18
C ASN A 549 10.18 16.47 4.53
N ASN A 550 9.35 15.60 3.93
CA ASN A 550 9.42 14.15 4.16
C ASN A 550 10.75 13.54 3.67
N PHE A 551 11.26 14.04 2.54
CA PHE A 551 12.56 13.66 2.02
C PHE A 551 13.69 14.02 3.00
N ALA A 552 13.70 15.26 3.51
CA ALA A 552 14.69 15.71 4.48
C ALA A 552 14.66 14.88 5.78
N ILE A 553 13.46 14.48 6.24
CA ILE A 553 13.29 13.56 7.38
C ILE A 553 13.90 12.19 7.10
N ALA A 554 13.67 11.62 5.91
CA ALA A 554 14.19 10.31 5.55
C ALA A 554 15.74 10.29 5.54
N ILE A 555 16.36 11.31 4.94
CA ILE A 555 17.82 11.46 4.90
C ILE A 555 18.38 11.63 6.32
N SER A 556 17.74 12.45 7.14
CA SER A 556 18.13 12.66 8.55
C SER A 556 18.08 11.35 9.36
N ILE A 557 17.06 10.52 9.14
CA ILE A 557 16.98 9.20 9.76
C ILE A 557 18.13 8.32 9.28
N GLY A 558 18.41 8.30 7.97
CA GLY A 558 19.52 7.53 7.39
C GLY A 558 20.87 7.88 8.00
N LEU A 559 21.19 9.17 8.11
CA LEU A 559 22.42 9.66 8.76
C LEU A 559 22.51 9.22 10.23
N GLN A 560 21.38 9.23 10.95
CA GLN A 560 21.32 8.79 12.36
C GLN A 560 21.49 7.28 12.57
N TYR A 561 21.23 6.48 11.55
CA TYR A 561 21.50 5.03 11.52
C TYR A 561 22.92 4.70 11.01
N GLY A 562 23.73 5.73 10.73
CA GLY A 562 25.13 5.57 10.34
C GLY A 562 25.36 5.39 8.84
N VAL A 563 24.37 5.72 8.00
CA VAL A 563 24.61 5.78 6.54
C VAL A 563 25.58 6.94 6.25
N PRO A 564 26.71 6.70 5.57
CA PRO A 564 27.65 7.75 5.21
C PRO A 564 27.01 8.83 4.33
N LEU A 565 27.41 10.09 4.49
CA LEU A 565 26.88 11.20 3.70
C LEU A 565 27.27 11.06 2.22
N GLU A 566 28.43 10.48 1.95
CA GLU A 566 29.00 10.19 0.63
C GLU A 566 28.02 9.41 -0.24
N GLU A 567 27.36 8.39 0.33
CA GLU A 567 26.40 7.54 -0.39
C GLU A 567 25.16 8.34 -0.83
N PHE A 568 24.68 9.25 0.02
CA PHE A 568 23.57 10.13 -0.36
C PHE A 568 24.00 11.16 -1.40
N VAL A 569 25.21 11.70 -1.30
CA VAL A 569 25.74 12.63 -2.29
C VAL A 569 25.84 11.96 -3.66
N ASP A 570 26.45 10.78 -3.74
CA ASP A 570 26.62 10.07 -5.01
C ASP A 570 25.28 9.63 -5.62
N ALA A 571 24.26 9.34 -4.79
CA ALA A 571 22.93 8.97 -5.26
C ALA A 571 22.12 10.16 -5.83
N PHE A 572 22.30 11.38 -5.31
CA PHE A 572 21.40 12.50 -5.61
C PHE A 572 22.03 13.65 -6.40
N VAL A 573 23.36 13.69 -6.54
CA VAL A 573 24.02 14.62 -7.45
C VAL A 573 23.68 14.24 -8.91
N PHE A 574 23.47 15.25 -9.76
CA PHE A 574 23.03 15.16 -11.17
C PHE A 574 21.58 14.68 -11.41
N THR A 575 20.79 14.50 -10.35
CA THR A 575 19.34 14.29 -10.51
C THR A 575 18.69 15.49 -11.20
N ARG A 576 17.90 15.23 -12.25
CA ARG A 576 17.25 16.26 -13.06
C ARG A 576 15.74 16.28 -12.81
N PHE A 577 15.23 17.36 -12.24
CA PHE A 577 13.79 17.66 -12.17
C PHE A 577 13.57 19.15 -11.87
N GLU A 578 12.43 19.69 -12.27
CA GLU A 578 12.09 21.09 -12.01
C GLU A 578 11.66 21.30 -10.55
N PRO A 579 12.15 22.34 -9.84
CA PRO A 579 12.91 23.49 -10.35
C PRO A 579 14.41 23.26 -10.62
N ALA A 580 14.84 23.63 -11.82
CA ALA A 580 16.23 23.60 -12.26
C ALA A 580 16.66 24.97 -12.82
N GLY A 581 17.94 25.31 -12.70
CA GLY A 581 18.47 26.53 -13.31
C GLY A 581 19.55 27.24 -12.50
N GLU A 582 19.62 28.57 -12.66
CA GLU A 582 20.58 29.42 -11.98
C GLU A 582 20.35 29.41 -10.45
N VAL A 583 21.45 29.28 -9.70
CA VAL A 583 21.48 29.29 -8.25
C VAL A 583 21.97 30.66 -7.76
N LYS A 584 21.15 31.36 -6.99
CA LYS A 584 21.50 32.65 -6.36
C LYS A 584 21.58 32.52 -4.85
N GLY A 585 22.56 33.19 -4.25
CA GLY A 585 22.76 33.17 -2.79
C GLY A 585 23.66 32.04 -2.29
N ASN A 586 24.35 31.32 -3.16
CA ASN A 586 25.45 30.42 -2.80
C ASN A 586 26.71 30.86 -3.56
N ASP A 587 27.85 30.93 -2.87
CA ASP A 587 29.11 31.42 -3.43
C ASP A 587 29.82 30.36 -4.30
N SER A 588 29.53 29.08 -4.09
CA SER A 588 30.25 27.95 -4.71
C SER A 588 29.48 27.25 -5.84
N ILE A 589 28.16 27.19 -5.74
CA ILE A 589 27.30 26.51 -6.73
C ILE A 589 26.45 27.56 -7.44
N ARG A 590 26.69 27.76 -8.75
CA ARG A 590 26.01 28.77 -9.58
C ARG A 590 24.88 28.23 -10.44
N HIS A 591 24.89 26.93 -10.74
CA HIS A 591 23.84 26.26 -11.50
C HIS A 591 23.58 24.88 -10.89
N ALA A 592 22.33 24.45 -10.92
CA ALA A 592 21.92 23.11 -10.49
C ALA A 592 20.82 22.57 -11.40
N THR A 593 20.83 21.25 -11.58
CA THR A 593 19.88 20.52 -12.43
C THR A 593 18.61 20.10 -11.69
N SER A 594 18.59 20.28 -10.38
CA SER A 594 17.43 20.20 -9.50
C SER A 594 17.73 20.86 -8.15
N ILE A 595 16.72 20.98 -7.29
CA ILE A 595 16.91 21.40 -5.88
C ILE A 595 17.71 20.36 -5.09
N LEU A 596 17.47 19.06 -5.30
CA LEU A 596 18.22 18.00 -4.60
C LEU A 596 19.67 17.97 -5.05
N ASP A 597 19.93 18.11 -6.35
CA ASP A 597 21.28 18.26 -6.90
C ASP A 597 22.01 19.45 -6.25
N TYR A 598 21.34 20.59 -6.08
CA TYR A 598 21.90 21.72 -5.33
C TYR A 598 22.21 21.39 -3.86
N VAL A 599 21.25 20.80 -3.13
CA VAL A 599 21.40 20.51 -1.69
C VAL A 599 22.56 19.53 -1.46
N PHE A 600 22.62 18.43 -2.20
CA PHE A 600 23.66 17.42 -1.99
C PHE A 600 25.04 17.89 -2.46
N ARG A 601 25.13 18.72 -3.51
CA ARG A 601 26.39 19.39 -3.85
C ARG A 601 26.84 20.33 -2.73
N GLU A 602 25.93 21.09 -2.11
CA GLU A 602 26.30 21.99 -1.02
C GLU A 602 26.76 21.23 0.23
N LEU A 603 26.10 20.11 0.55
CA LEU A 603 26.53 19.23 1.63
C LEU A 603 27.88 18.58 1.33
N ALA A 604 28.12 18.16 0.08
CA ALA A 604 29.40 17.60 -0.35
C ALA A 604 30.54 18.61 -0.26
N VAL A 605 30.32 19.85 -0.69
CA VAL A 605 31.31 20.93 -0.59
C VAL A 605 31.56 21.28 0.88
N SER A 606 30.53 21.31 1.72
CA SER A 606 30.65 21.81 3.09
C SER A 606 31.13 20.77 4.12
N TYR A 607 30.88 19.47 3.89
CA TYR A 607 31.23 18.40 4.84
C TYR A 607 32.25 17.39 4.31
N LEU A 608 32.34 17.20 2.98
CA LEU A 608 33.19 16.18 2.36
C LEU A 608 34.39 16.76 1.60
N ASP A 609 34.60 18.07 1.64
CA ASP A 609 35.65 18.80 0.89
C ASP A 609 35.68 18.46 -0.62
N ARG A 610 34.53 18.10 -1.20
CA ARG A 610 34.38 17.78 -2.63
C ARG A 610 34.30 19.03 -3.49
N GLY A 611 35.44 19.72 -3.61
CA GLY A 611 35.59 20.91 -4.45
C GLY A 611 35.38 20.66 -5.96
N ASP A 612 35.39 19.41 -6.41
CA ASP A 612 35.08 19.00 -7.78
C ASP A 612 33.63 19.30 -8.19
N LEU A 613 32.71 19.36 -7.22
CA LEU A 613 31.30 19.65 -7.46
C LEU A 613 30.97 21.16 -7.40
N ALA A 614 31.94 21.98 -6.97
CA ALA A 614 31.80 23.42 -6.93
C ALA A 614 32.11 24.03 -8.32
N HIS A 615 31.29 25.00 -8.75
CA HIS A 615 31.52 25.72 -10.01
C HIS A 615 32.51 26.86 -9.86
N VAL A 616 32.70 27.35 -8.62
CA VAL A 616 33.71 28.31 -8.23
C VAL A 616 34.47 27.68 -7.09
N ASP A 617 35.80 27.68 -7.19
CA ASP A 617 36.66 27.23 -6.10
C ASP A 617 36.31 28.03 -4.83
N PRO A 618 35.71 27.39 -3.80
CA PRO A 618 35.36 28.06 -2.55
C PRO A 618 36.59 28.68 -1.87
N PHE A 619 37.78 28.18 -2.19
CA PHE A 619 39.06 28.53 -1.60
C PHE A 619 39.76 29.70 -2.32
N ALA A 620 39.33 30.06 -3.54
CA ALA A 620 39.89 31.19 -4.29
C ALA A 620 39.10 32.51 -4.09
N ALA A 621 37.90 32.44 -3.50
CA ALA A 621 36.99 33.59 -3.36
C ALA A 621 37.28 34.50 -2.14
N ARG A 622 38.27 34.17 -1.30
CA ARG A 622 38.78 35.03 -0.22
C ARG A 622 40.20 35.52 -0.55
N GLY A 623 40.26 36.59 -1.32
CA GLY A 623 41.51 37.23 -1.73
C GLY A 623 42.01 38.22 -0.69
N ASP A 624 42.63 37.73 0.38
CA ASP A 624 43.33 38.56 1.37
C ASP A 624 44.54 37.78 1.91
N GLY A 625 45.68 37.89 1.21
CA GLY A 625 46.91 37.16 1.52
C GLY A 625 47.56 37.55 2.85
N ILE A 626 47.08 36.98 3.97
CA ILE A 626 47.71 37.07 5.29
C ILE A 626 47.79 35.66 5.89
N GLY A 627 48.99 35.32 6.40
CA GLY A 627 49.45 33.95 6.63
C GLY A 627 48.72 33.14 7.69
N ALA A 628 48.63 31.84 7.41
CA ALA A 628 48.12 30.79 8.29
C ALA A 628 48.85 30.75 9.63
N MET A 629 48.14 31.11 10.71
CA MET A 629 48.39 30.52 12.01
C MET A 629 47.38 29.39 12.20
N ALA A 630 47.85 28.15 12.18
CA ALA A 630 47.04 26.98 12.46
C ALA A 630 46.50 27.09 13.90
N VAL A 631 45.25 27.53 14.01
CA VAL A 631 44.46 27.37 15.22
C VAL A 631 44.08 25.89 15.29
N ASP A 632 44.25 25.26 16.45
CA ASP A 632 43.93 23.85 16.68
C ASP A 632 42.51 23.53 16.17
N ALA A 633 42.40 22.81 15.04
CA ALA A 633 41.14 22.57 14.33
C ALA A 633 40.10 21.89 15.23
N GLU A 634 40.56 21.08 16.18
CA GLU A 634 39.77 20.41 17.21
C GLU A 634 39.04 21.40 18.14
N ALA A 635 39.69 22.53 18.47
CA ALA A 635 39.12 23.56 19.33
C ALA A 635 38.09 24.43 18.60
N ALA A 636 38.28 24.64 17.29
CA ALA A 636 37.35 25.38 16.44
C ALA A 636 36.03 24.60 16.21
N ILE A 637 36.11 23.28 15.98
CA ILE A 637 34.95 22.38 15.82
C ILE A 637 34.08 22.36 17.09
N ARG A 638 34.67 22.57 18.28
CA ARG A 638 33.89 22.69 19.53
C ARG A 638 33.06 23.97 19.63
N LEU A 639 33.45 25.05 18.97
CA LEU A 639 32.82 26.37 19.08
C LEU A 639 31.93 26.75 17.88
N MET A 640 32.17 26.17 16.70
CA MET A 640 31.45 26.48 15.46
C MET A 640 31.04 25.22 14.70
N SER A 641 30.05 25.35 13.80
CA SER A 641 29.60 24.26 12.91
C SER A 641 30.66 23.97 11.84
N ARG A 642 30.95 22.68 11.62
CA ARG A 642 31.91 22.25 10.58
C ARG A 642 31.42 22.61 9.19
N GLY A 643 30.13 22.43 8.91
CA GLY A 643 29.51 22.78 7.64
C GLY A 643 29.50 24.29 7.38
N PHE A 644 29.26 25.12 8.42
CA PHE A 644 29.32 26.58 8.29
C PHE A 644 30.72 27.07 7.89
N ALA A 645 31.74 26.44 8.46
CA ALA A 645 33.13 26.81 8.27
C ALA A 645 33.79 26.10 7.07
N ARG A 646 33.06 25.20 6.40
CA ARG A 646 33.53 24.33 5.30
C ARG A 646 34.89 23.70 5.61
N GLY A 647 35.01 23.13 6.80
CA GLY A 647 36.24 22.44 7.24
C GLY A 647 37.44 23.33 7.61
N GLN A 648 37.35 24.67 7.58
CA GLN A 648 38.45 25.58 7.95
C GLN A 648 38.07 26.51 9.10
N ALA A 649 39.00 26.75 10.04
CA ALA A 649 38.81 27.79 11.06
C ALA A 649 38.93 29.18 10.39
N PRO A 650 37.98 30.11 10.58
CA PRO A 650 38.09 31.43 9.95
C PRO A 650 39.29 32.21 10.50
N ASP A 651 40.05 32.89 9.62
CA ASP A 651 41.31 33.57 9.94
C ASP A 651 41.21 34.69 11.01
N ASN A 652 39.99 35.08 11.37
CA ASN A 652 39.68 36.13 12.35
C ASN A 652 39.15 35.59 13.70
N LEU A 653 39.23 34.28 13.96
CA LEU A 653 38.82 33.71 15.25
C LEU A 653 39.88 33.93 16.34
N VAL A 654 39.73 34.98 17.14
CA VAL A 654 40.58 35.21 18.33
C VAL A 654 39.98 34.48 19.53
N VAL A 655 40.51 33.30 19.84
CA VAL A 655 40.22 32.63 21.12
C VAL A 655 40.98 33.37 22.22
N LEU A 656 40.29 34.21 22.99
CA LEU A 656 40.88 34.87 24.15
C LEU A 656 41.17 33.85 25.25
N ALA A 657 42.40 33.34 25.30
CA ALA A 657 42.88 32.55 26.42
C ALA A 657 42.84 33.38 27.73
N PRO A 658 42.55 32.77 28.90
CA PRO A 658 42.66 33.47 30.17
C PRO A 658 44.12 33.90 30.38
N ARG A 659 44.36 35.22 30.53
CA ARG A 659 45.69 35.76 30.81
C ARG A 659 46.07 35.57 32.28
N GLY A 660 47.20 34.90 32.52
CA GLY A 660 48.00 34.96 33.75
C GLY A 660 47.76 33.78 34.73
N GLY A 661 48.77 33.04 35.19
CA GLY A 661 50.21 33.28 35.13
C GLY A 661 51.06 32.08 35.54
N ALA A 662 52.37 32.31 35.44
CA ALA A 662 53.53 31.43 35.58
C ALA A 662 53.46 30.21 36.52
N ARG A 663 54.08 29.12 36.05
CA ARG A 663 54.45 27.91 36.81
C ARG A 663 55.20 28.23 38.10
N ARG A 664 54.83 27.54 39.20
CA ARG A 664 55.77 26.98 40.19
C ARG A 664 55.43 25.50 40.41
N PRO A 665 56.44 24.67 40.73
CA PRO A 665 56.46 23.26 40.35
C PRO A 665 55.65 22.39 41.33
N VAL A 666 54.93 21.40 40.79
CA VAL A 666 54.29 20.36 41.60
C VAL A 666 55.21 19.15 41.63
N GLU A 667 55.91 19.01 42.75
CA GLU A 667 56.29 17.70 43.27
C GLU A 667 55.02 16.94 43.67
N THR A 668 55.04 15.64 43.40
CA THR A 668 53.97 14.66 43.57
C THR A 668 53.31 14.68 44.97
N ALA A 669 51.99 14.77 45.03
CA ALA A 669 51.20 14.16 46.11
C ALA A 669 49.69 14.10 45.78
N ALA A 670 49.15 12.88 45.84
CA ALA A 670 47.82 12.41 46.25
C ALA A 670 46.51 13.11 45.79
N GLU A 671 45.57 12.23 45.42
CA GLU A 671 44.16 12.44 45.07
C GLU A 671 43.38 13.40 45.99
N SER A 672 42.52 14.22 45.41
CA SER A 672 41.43 14.89 46.13
C SER A 672 40.11 14.81 45.35
N ARG A 673 39.15 14.05 45.91
CA ARG A 673 37.73 14.00 45.51
C ARG A 673 37.08 15.39 45.59
N PRO A 674 36.21 15.79 44.64
CA PRO A 674 35.39 17.00 44.81
C PRO A 674 34.29 16.81 45.87
N ALA A 675 34.00 17.90 46.57
CA ALA A 675 33.26 17.99 47.82
C ALA A 675 31.75 17.69 47.71
N SER A 676 31.21 17.14 48.79
CA SER A 676 29.81 16.79 49.03
C SER A 676 28.87 18.01 49.08
N THR A 677 27.76 17.93 48.35
CA THR A 677 26.58 18.80 48.44
C THR A 677 25.98 18.80 49.86
N PRO A 678 25.57 19.94 50.44
CA PRO A 678 24.87 19.95 51.74
C PRO A 678 23.43 19.42 51.63
N ASP A 679 23.03 18.57 52.57
CA ASP A 679 21.84 17.70 52.50
C ASP A 679 20.46 18.36 52.74
N ALA A 680 20.33 19.68 52.91
CA ALA A 680 19.00 20.31 52.99
C ALA A 680 19.02 21.83 52.76
N TYR A 681 18.17 22.31 51.84
CA TYR A 681 17.79 23.72 51.70
C TYR A 681 16.52 24.02 52.51
N GLU A 682 16.42 25.22 53.07
CA GLU A 682 15.21 25.71 53.74
C GLU A 682 14.10 26.00 52.72
N LYS A 683 12.85 25.86 53.16
CA LYS A 683 11.67 25.95 52.29
C LYS A 683 11.23 27.38 51.97
N ASP A 684 11.80 28.38 52.65
CA ASP A 684 11.46 29.79 52.42
C ASP A 684 12.31 30.37 51.27
N PRO A 685 11.72 31.18 50.37
CA PRO A 685 12.46 31.79 49.28
C PRO A 685 13.44 32.84 49.81
N CYS A 686 14.61 32.96 49.17
CA CYS A 686 15.56 34.01 49.49
C CYS A 686 14.88 35.39 49.38
N PRO A 687 14.94 36.25 50.42
CA PRO A 687 14.26 37.55 50.40
C PRO A 687 14.85 38.53 49.36
N GLU A 688 16.07 38.29 48.87
CA GLU A 688 16.72 39.17 47.89
C GLU A 688 16.44 38.77 46.43
N CYS A 689 16.47 37.47 46.11
CA CYS A 689 16.31 36.99 44.72
C CYS A 689 15.12 36.05 44.50
N GLY A 690 14.37 35.69 45.54
CA GLY A 690 13.22 34.80 45.47
C GLY A 690 13.55 33.32 45.28
N HIS A 691 14.83 32.93 45.19
CA HIS A 691 15.23 31.55 44.91
C HIS A 691 15.24 30.68 46.18
N PHE A 692 14.72 29.45 46.09
CA PHE A 692 14.57 28.49 47.21
C PHE A 692 15.85 27.68 47.54
N THR A 693 17.04 28.19 47.20
CA THR A 693 18.33 27.53 47.45
C THR A 693 19.06 28.12 48.66
N VAL A 694 18.28 28.49 49.68
CA VAL A 694 18.80 28.98 50.97
C VAL A 694 19.19 27.78 51.82
N ALA A 695 20.48 27.64 52.15
CA ALA A 695 20.98 26.59 53.02
C ALA A 695 21.55 27.20 54.30
N ARG A 696 21.39 26.47 55.41
CA ARG A 696 21.97 26.86 56.70
C ARG A 696 23.39 26.31 56.80
N ALA A 697 24.36 27.20 56.81
CA ALA A 697 25.74 26.82 57.06
C ALA A 697 25.94 26.50 58.56
N VAL A 698 26.92 25.64 58.85
CA VAL A 698 27.32 25.31 60.22
C VAL A 698 27.73 26.61 60.94
N GLY A 699 26.95 27.01 61.95
CA GLY A 699 27.08 28.30 62.64
C GLY A 699 25.84 29.21 62.58
N GLY A 700 24.69 28.73 62.08
CA GLY A 700 23.40 29.44 62.15
C GLY A 700 23.21 30.53 61.09
N VAL A 701 24.17 30.69 60.18
CA VAL A 701 24.11 31.64 59.07
C VAL A 701 23.33 31.02 57.92
N LEU A 702 22.26 31.69 57.48
CA LEU A 702 21.56 31.33 56.25
C LEU A 702 22.30 31.94 55.07
N SER A 703 22.48 31.15 54.02
CA SER A 703 23.09 31.60 52.78
C SER A 703 22.37 31.09 51.54
N CYS A 704 22.12 31.96 50.57
CA CYS A 704 21.55 31.57 49.28
C CYS A 704 22.67 31.14 48.31
N ALA A 705 22.58 29.91 47.80
CA ALA A 705 23.56 29.39 46.84
C ALA A 705 23.47 30.06 45.46
N ALA A 706 22.31 30.60 45.09
CA ALA A 706 22.10 31.22 43.77
C ALA A 706 22.69 32.64 43.66
N CYS A 707 22.52 33.49 44.67
CA CYS A 707 22.98 34.89 44.62
C CYS A 707 24.08 35.23 45.65
N GLY A 708 24.37 34.32 46.58
CA GLY A 708 25.39 34.54 47.62
C GLY A 708 24.93 35.37 48.81
N TRP A 709 23.64 35.70 48.92
CA TRP A 709 23.05 36.40 50.08
C TRP A 709 23.35 35.66 51.38
N LYS A 710 23.67 36.39 52.47
CA LYS A 710 23.93 35.81 53.80
C LYS A 710 23.33 36.63 54.92
N VAL A 711 22.64 35.96 55.85
CA VAL A 711 22.15 36.56 57.10
C VAL A 711 22.47 35.65 58.27
N LYS A 712 23.04 36.23 59.34
CA LYS A 712 23.12 35.56 60.63
C LYS A 712 21.72 35.50 61.20
N HIS A 713 21.13 34.31 61.26
CA HIS A 713 19.92 34.13 62.04
C HIS A 713 20.33 34.23 63.51
N ALA A 714 19.86 35.27 64.20
CA ALA A 714 19.97 35.36 65.65
C ALA A 714 19.17 34.22 66.30
#